data_AF-H0ETT1-F1
#
_entry.id   AF-H0ETT1-F1
#
_cell.length_a   1.000
_cell.length_b   1.000
_cell.length_c   1.000
_cell.angle_alpha   90.00
_cell.angle_beta   90.00
_cell.angle_gamma   90.00
#
_symmetry.space_group_name_H-M   'P 1'
#
loop_
_entity.id
_entity.type
_entity.pdbx_description
1 polymer ?
#
loop_
_entity_poly.entity_id
_entity_poly.type
_entity_poly.pdbx_seq_one_letter_code
_entity_poly.pdbx_strand_id
1 'polypeptide(L)'
;MGGETFEIAKLKSSYPKLSAHPVGQWIPNIYKDRIGMFTGGGQYETKNLRAMLTEGSASGEPHVKLSVWDAPDLTRPTFKEATSHKFESTSVGSWFGPSWSTHWFKVQLTVPKELCKKELLELRWDANNEGMVWTEDGNPLQGLTGGGERTEWILPKKFRDGKEHTIYIEMACNGMFGNAPGGDSIQPPDPNKYFQLSKAEIVAVNVEARHLYIDMWEIGDAAREFPADSWEQHKALKIANDIIDAFELGNQDSILKGRKIAQEYLGKNSSSSKVYDSGTEPIVYGVGHCHIDTCWLWPWAETKRKVARSWSNQCDLMDRYPEHRFTCSQAQQYKWLKQYYPYVFDRVKEKVKKGTFQPVGGSWVEHDTNMPNGSQVICHMAPSETYTAEANFGDVRRSVTQHKSMDQDNTSLLVFGKGDGGGGPTWEHLEKLRRCRGMADTVGLLPRVHLGEGVEEFFDRLEKKASEGLDFVTWKSEIMLHDIEQLATLASIKSGYKYPKEDIDDMWEAVLLCQFHDCLPGSSIEMCYDDSDELYAKVFKTGEKIFKDLQSVLGVQDIISIGENRAGVACGEGNLLNIKTFKITETPEVTVEEVRKGVFVLQNDQLRVSVEDGYISSLYDRKAEREVVAKGGKANQLVIFDDKPLYWQAWDVEVYHLDSRKELSPGTTKIFQADAHQTYISLSAAFKGQQSYVEMHSEVEWQESMKFLKVEFPVDVRNTEASYETQYGVVRRPTHYNTTWDMAKFEVCCHKFADLSEHGYATFSNPIKLIGNPSLILDTIKRGEDDEDVSRGELPKRKGKSVVLRIYDSLGGTSKGTIETTLNVKKVYKTNILEDDEDEISISDGKIDITLRPFEVATFRLQL
;
A
#
# COMPACT_ATOMS: atom_id res chain seq x y z
N MET A 1 -76.06 -25.55 -54.41
CA MET A 1 -75.18 -24.44 -53.99
C MET A 1 -74.14 -25.03 -53.08
N GLY A 2 -72.86 -24.92 -53.42
CA GLY A 2 -71.76 -25.39 -52.57
C GLY A 2 -71.31 -24.28 -51.64
N GLY A 3 -71.09 -24.61 -50.36
CA GLY A 3 -70.43 -23.76 -49.39
C GLY A 3 -69.58 -24.66 -48.50
N GLU A 4 -68.27 -24.62 -48.68
CA GLU A 4 -67.33 -25.49 -47.96
C GLU A 4 -67.17 -24.99 -46.52
N THR A 5 -67.81 -25.66 -45.57
CA THR A 5 -67.52 -25.46 -44.15
C THR A 5 -66.20 -26.13 -43.82
N PHE A 6 -65.11 -25.36 -43.86
CA PHE A 6 -63.81 -25.79 -43.35
C PHE A 6 -63.93 -26.18 -41.88
N GLU A 7 -63.63 -27.43 -41.53
CA GLU A 7 -63.42 -27.81 -40.14
C GLU A 7 -62.17 -27.11 -39.60
N ILE A 8 -62.38 -26.14 -38.71
CA ILE A 8 -61.28 -25.58 -37.92
C ILE A 8 -60.79 -26.69 -36.98
N ALA A 9 -59.69 -27.34 -37.36
CA ALA A 9 -59.07 -28.39 -36.58
C ALA A 9 -58.79 -27.90 -35.14
N LYS A 10 -59.49 -28.49 -34.17
CA LYS A 10 -59.32 -28.14 -32.75
C LYS A 10 -57.89 -28.45 -32.32
N LEU A 11 -57.09 -27.40 -32.13
CA LEU A 11 -55.79 -27.48 -31.45
C LEU A 11 -55.94 -28.28 -30.16
N LYS A 12 -55.22 -29.40 -30.06
CA LYS A 12 -55.12 -30.14 -28.80
C LYS A 12 -54.37 -29.27 -27.81
N SER A 13 -55.09 -28.72 -26.83
CA SER A 13 -54.45 -28.07 -25.69
C SER A 13 -53.51 -29.05 -25.01
N SER A 14 -52.28 -28.60 -24.73
CA SER A 14 -51.30 -29.33 -23.92
C SER A 14 -51.66 -29.29 -22.42
N TYR A 15 -52.57 -28.41 -22.01
CA TYR A 15 -53.01 -28.30 -20.62
C TYR A 15 -53.93 -29.48 -20.24
N PRO A 16 -53.63 -30.25 -19.18
CA PRO A 16 -54.40 -31.42 -18.80
C PRO A 16 -55.79 -31.04 -18.27
N LYS A 17 -56.81 -31.84 -18.59
CA LYS A 17 -58.19 -31.62 -18.13
C LYS A 17 -58.42 -31.87 -16.65
N LEU A 18 -57.51 -32.60 -16.00
CA LEU A 18 -57.51 -32.96 -14.58
C LEU A 18 -56.06 -32.93 -14.11
N SER A 19 -55.79 -32.34 -12.94
CA SER A 19 -54.47 -32.53 -12.30
C SER A 19 -54.43 -33.88 -11.58
N ALA A 20 -53.33 -34.60 -11.68
CA ALA A 20 -53.13 -35.88 -10.99
C ALA A 20 -52.83 -35.71 -9.49
N HIS A 21 -52.35 -34.54 -9.07
CA HIS A 21 -52.01 -34.18 -7.69
C HIS A 21 -51.97 -32.65 -7.52
N PRO A 22 -52.05 -32.12 -6.29
CA PRO A 22 -51.70 -30.72 -6.01
C PRO A 22 -50.19 -30.53 -6.14
N VAL A 23 -49.76 -29.33 -6.55
CA VAL A 23 -48.36 -28.88 -6.47
C VAL A 23 -48.28 -27.79 -5.40
N GLY A 24 -47.43 -27.98 -4.40
CA GLY A 24 -47.28 -27.05 -3.28
C GLY A 24 -46.45 -25.82 -3.66
N GLN A 25 -46.73 -24.68 -3.01
CA GLN A 25 -45.84 -23.51 -3.07
C GLN A 25 -44.50 -23.85 -2.40
N TRP A 26 -43.40 -23.39 -2.99
CA TRP A 26 -42.06 -23.60 -2.45
C TRP A 26 -41.84 -22.76 -1.19
N ILE A 27 -41.20 -23.33 -0.18
CA ILE A 27 -40.81 -22.63 1.06
C ILE A 27 -39.39 -22.09 0.85
N PRO A 28 -39.16 -20.78 0.71
CA PRO A 28 -37.92 -20.24 0.15
C PRO A 28 -36.66 -20.74 0.86
N ASN A 29 -36.62 -20.72 2.20
CA ASN A 29 -35.43 -21.10 2.97
C ASN A 29 -35.02 -22.55 2.68
N ILE A 30 -35.95 -23.51 2.75
CA ILE A 30 -35.67 -24.94 2.48
C ILE A 30 -35.06 -25.15 1.09
N TYR A 31 -35.56 -24.41 0.09
CA TYR A 31 -35.09 -24.50 -1.29
C TYR A 31 -33.78 -23.71 -1.54
N LYS A 32 -33.45 -22.70 -0.71
CA LYS A 32 -32.14 -22.04 -0.66
C LYS A 32 -31.10 -22.93 0.04
N ASP A 33 -31.42 -23.53 1.18
CA ASP A 33 -30.53 -24.42 1.95
C ASP A 33 -30.09 -25.63 1.12
N ARG A 34 -31.02 -26.17 0.31
CA ARG A 34 -30.77 -27.26 -0.65
C ARG A 34 -29.63 -26.94 -1.64
N ILE A 35 -29.47 -25.68 -2.05
CA ILE A 35 -28.40 -25.24 -2.96
C ILE A 35 -27.02 -25.47 -2.33
N GLY A 36 -26.87 -25.08 -1.06
CA GLY A 36 -25.61 -25.26 -0.32
C GLY A 36 -25.19 -26.72 -0.19
N MET A 37 -26.16 -27.63 -0.06
CA MET A 37 -25.89 -29.08 0.00
C MET A 37 -25.38 -29.68 -1.32
N PHE A 38 -25.58 -29.00 -2.47
CA PHE A 38 -25.19 -29.52 -3.77
C PHE A 38 -23.73 -29.19 -4.17
N THR A 39 -23.18 -28.09 -3.67
CA THR A 39 -21.79 -27.67 -3.92
C THR A 39 -20.89 -27.69 -2.66
N GLY A 40 -21.46 -27.72 -1.46
CA GLY A 40 -20.72 -27.79 -0.19
C GLY A 40 -20.00 -29.12 0.04
N GLY A 41 -19.05 -29.10 0.99
CA GLY A 41 -18.35 -30.31 1.46
C GLY A 41 -19.11 -31.05 2.57
N GLY A 42 -18.45 -32.04 3.18
CA GLY A 42 -18.98 -32.78 4.33
C GLY A 42 -19.90 -33.95 3.95
N GLN A 43 -21.00 -34.17 4.69
CA GLN A 43 -21.74 -35.44 4.66
C GLN A 43 -22.30 -35.87 3.28
N TYR A 44 -22.49 -34.93 2.34
CA TYR A 44 -22.97 -35.21 0.98
C TYR A 44 -21.92 -35.02 -0.12
N GLU A 45 -20.67 -34.73 0.23
CA GLU A 45 -19.57 -34.46 -0.72
C GLU A 45 -19.26 -35.64 -1.66
N THR A 46 -19.50 -36.87 -1.20
CA THR A 46 -19.37 -38.10 -2.02
C THR A 46 -20.64 -38.45 -2.81
N LYS A 47 -21.63 -37.55 -2.85
CA LYS A 47 -22.97 -37.74 -3.45
C LYS A 47 -23.46 -36.53 -4.28
N ASN A 48 -22.90 -35.35 -4.05
CA ASN A 48 -23.24 -34.11 -4.73
C ASN A 48 -22.28 -33.81 -5.90
N LEU A 49 -22.29 -32.57 -6.42
CA LEU A 49 -21.47 -32.19 -7.58
C LEU A 49 -19.96 -32.35 -7.35
N ARG A 50 -19.48 -32.22 -6.10
CA ARG A 50 -18.04 -32.37 -5.78
C ARG A 50 -17.49 -33.73 -6.16
N ALA A 51 -18.29 -34.80 -5.98
CA ALA A 51 -17.93 -36.16 -6.36
C ALA A 51 -17.67 -36.34 -7.87
N MET A 52 -18.10 -35.39 -8.72
CA MET A 52 -17.94 -35.44 -10.17
C MET A 52 -16.83 -34.50 -10.70
N LEU A 53 -16.17 -33.69 -9.86
CA LEU A 53 -15.15 -32.71 -10.29
C LEU A 53 -13.85 -33.35 -10.79
N THR A 54 -13.57 -34.59 -10.39
CA THR A 54 -12.37 -35.36 -10.76
C THR A 54 -12.79 -36.59 -11.57
N GLU A 55 -12.22 -36.78 -12.77
CA GLU A 55 -12.43 -37.98 -13.58
C GLU A 55 -11.50 -39.15 -13.20
N GLY A 56 -10.47 -38.88 -12.40
CA GLY A 56 -9.48 -39.83 -11.88
C GLY A 56 -8.22 -39.10 -11.41
N SER A 57 -7.44 -39.72 -10.53
CA SER A 57 -6.12 -39.22 -10.14
C SER A 57 -5.10 -40.34 -9.94
N ALA A 58 -3.82 -39.97 -9.85
CA ALA A 58 -2.71 -40.88 -9.61
C ALA A 58 -1.66 -40.21 -8.70
N SER A 59 -1.22 -40.93 -7.67
CA SER A 59 -0.32 -40.43 -6.62
C SER A 59 0.68 -41.51 -6.18
N GLY A 60 1.79 -41.08 -5.59
CA GLY A 60 2.89 -41.98 -5.20
C GLY A 60 3.62 -42.62 -6.40
N GLU A 61 4.62 -43.46 -6.13
CA GLU A 61 5.39 -44.12 -7.20
C GLU A 61 4.53 -45.13 -7.97
N PRO A 62 4.63 -45.20 -9.31
CA PRO A 62 5.59 -44.51 -10.19
C PRO A 62 5.12 -43.14 -10.73
N HIS A 63 3.94 -42.65 -10.32
CA HIS A 63 3.25 -41.52 -10.96
C HIS A 63 3.66 -40.15 -10.41
N VAL A 64 3.86 -40.05 -9.10
CA VAL A 64 4.39 -38.86 -8.41
C VAL A 64 5.45 -39.35 -7.43
N LYS A 65 6.72 -39.24 -7.83
CA LYS A 65 7.88 -39.54 -7.00
C LYS A 65 8.44 -38.24 -6.42
N LEU A 66 8.70 -38.22 -5.12
CA LEU A 66 9.13 -37.05 -4.37
C LEU A 66 10.51 -37.26 -3.75
N SER A 67 11.35 -36.25 -3.85
CA SER A 67 12.57 -36.15 -3.04
C SER A 67 12.80 -34.69 -2.64
N VAL A 68 13.37 -34.46 -1.47
CA VAL A 68 13.54 -33.12 -0.87
C VAL A 68 15.01 -32.82 -0.58
N TRP A 69 15.39 -31.56 -0.65
CA TRP A 69 16.59 -31.02 -0.04
C TRP A 69 16.21 -29.81 0.82
N ASP A 70 16.66 -29.82 2.07
CA ASP A 70 16.32 -28.84 3.08
C ASP A 70 17.40 -27.75 3.16
N ALA A 71 17.03 -26.48 3.03
CA ALA A 71 17.98 -25.37 3.08
C ALA A 71 18.44 -25.12 4.54
N PRO A 72 19.75 -24.99 4.81
CA PRO A 72 20.25 -24.71 6.15
C PRO A 72 19.90 -23.29 6.60
N ASP A 73 19.90 -23.07 7.92
CA ASP A 73 19.99 -21.74 8.57
C ASP A 73 18.97 -20.69 8.05
N LEU A 74 17.74 -21.14 7.74
CA LEU A 74 16.64 -20.33 7.16
C LEU A 74 17.00 -19.60 5.85
N THR A 75 18.03 -20.08 5.15
CA THR A 75 18.46 -19.51 3.87
C THR A 75 17.40 -19.67 2.78
N ARG A 76 17.44 -18.76 1.81
CA ARG A 76 16.58 -18.74 0.61
C ARG A 76 17.46 -18.97 -0.64
N PRO A 77 18.01 -20.18 -0.83
CA PRO A 77 18.99 -20.48 -1.87
C PRO A 77 18.37 -20.41 -3.27
N THR A 78 19.16 -19.99 -4.25
CA THR A 78 18.70 -19.95 -5.65
C THR A 78 18.48 -21.36 -6.19
N PHE A 79 17.66 -21.48 -7.24
CA PHE A 79 17.45 -22.75 -7.96
C PHE A 79 18.76 -23.49 -8.28
N LYS A 80 19.80 -22.75 -8.72
CA LYS A 80 21.09 -23.33 -9.13
C LYS A 80 21.88 -23.90 -7.95
N GLU A 81 21.80 -23.27 -6.78
CA GLU A 81 22.42 -23.76 -5.56
C GLU A 81 21.66 -24.99 -5.07
N ALA A 82 20.34 -24.87 -4.88
CA ALA A 82 19.48 -25.95 -4.41
C ALA A 82 19.57 -27.23 -5.27
N THR A 83 19.51 -27.09 -6.60
CA THR A 83 19.60 -28.24 -7.53
C THR A 83 21.01 -28.83 -7.66
N SER A 84 22.05 -28.21 -7.09
CA SER A 84 23.39 -28.79 -7.00
C SER A 84 23.55 -29.78 -5.85
N HIS A 85 22.64 -29.79 -4.88
CA HIS A 85 22.68 -30.68 -3.72
C HIS A 85 22.03 -32.05 -3.99
N LYS A 86 22.28 -33.00 -3.09
CA LYS A 86 21.64 -34.32 -3.08
C LYS A 86 20.26 -34.21 -2.42
N PHE A 87 19.23 -34.67 -3.13
CA PHE A 87 17.86 -34.78 -2.62
C PHE A 87 17.65 -36.17 -1.99
N GLU A 88 16.89 -36.22 -0.90
CA GLU A 88 16.56 -37.43 -0.11
C GLU A 88 15.09 -37.83 -0.36
N SER A 89 14.75 -39.12 -0.30
CA SER A 89 13.39 -39.59 -0.60
C SER A 89 12.38 -39.11 0.44
N THR A 90 11.20 -38.64 0.00
CA THR A 90 10.15 -38.15 0.91
C THR A 90 8.75 -38.55 0.42
N SER A 91 7.70 -38.20 1.18
CA SER A 91 6.32 -38.64 0.94
C SER A 91 5.28 -37.62 1.41
N VAL A 92 4.08 -37.70 0.83
CA VAL A 92 2.87 -37.09 1.41
C VAL A 92 2.69 -37.60 2.84
N GLY A 93 2.37 -36.71 3.77
CA GLY A 93 2.31 -36.95 5.21
C GLY A 93 3.56 -36.52 5.98
N SER A 94 4.68 -36.23 5.31
CA SER A 94 5.88 -35.66 5.95
C SER A 94 5.66 -34.21 6.40
N TRP A 95 6.34 -33.81 7.46
CA TRP A 95 6.31 -32.47 8.06
C TRP A 95 7.62 -31.72 7.79
N PHE A 96 7.52 -30.41 7.59
CA PHE A 96 8.60 -29.52 7.21
C PHE A 96 8.53 -28.22 8.02
N GLY A 97 9.66 -27.56 8.24
CA GLY A 97 9.81 -26.43 9.15
C GLY A 97 11.25 -26.29 9.65
N PRO A 98 11.52 -25.42 10.63
CA PRO A 98 10.56 -24.56 11.35
C PRO A 98 10.11 -23.35 10.50
N SER A 99 9.48 -22.35 11.11
CA SER A 99 9.02 -21.15 10.41
C SER A 99 10.12 -20.50 9.56
N TRP A 100 9.74 -20.04 8.36
CA TRP A 100 10.60 -19.40 7.35
C TRP A 100 11.65 -20.30 6.69
N SER A 101 11.74 -21.59 7.04
CA SER A 101 12.63 -22.52 6.34
C SER A 101 12.24 -22.68 4.86
N THR A 102 13.22 -23.03 4.02
CA THR A 102 13.00 -23.32 2.60
C THR A 102 13.32 -24.78 2.31
N HIS A 103 12.38 -25.49 1.69
CA HIS A 103 12.54 -26.89 1.29
C HIS A 103 12.33 -27.03 -0.22
N TRP A 104 13.34 -27.55 -0.92
CA TRP A 104 13.26 -27.77 -2.36
C TRP A 104 12.87 -29.21 -2.65
N PHE A 105 11.78 -29.41 -3.36
CA PHE A 105 11.33 -30.73 -3.79
C PHE A 105 11.69 -30.95 -5.25
N LYS A 106 12.38 -32.06 -5.55
CA LYS A 106 12.40 -32.66 -6.88
C LYS A 106 11.15 -33.52 -7.01
N VAL A 107 10.31 -33.21 -8.00
CA VAL A 107 9.05 -33.92 -8.27
C VAL A 107 9.16 -34.57 -9.65
N GLN A 108 9.18 -35.90 -9.68
CA GLN A 108 9.24 -36.72 -10.89
C GLN A 108 7.84 -37.24 -11.21
N LEU A 109 7.34 -36.91 -12.40
CA LEU A 109 5.94 -37.08 -12.80
C LEU A 109 5.80 -38.02 -13.99
N THR A 110 5.03 -39.10 -13.85
CA THR A 110 4.74 -40.07 -14.93
C THR A 110 3.23 -40.18 -15.13
N VAL A 111 2.70 -39.51 -16.16
CA VAL A 111 1.25 -39.49 -16.43
C VAL A 111 0.73 -40.88 -16.84
N PRO A 112 -0.29 -41.45 -16.16
CA PRO A 112 -0.90 -42.72 -16.55
C PRO A 112 -1.54 -42.68 -17.95
N LYS A 113 -1.53 -43.81 -18.66
CA LYS A 113 -1.98 -43.91 -20.07
C LYS A 113 -3.47 -43.58 -20.25
N GLU A 114 -4.26 -43.88 -19.24
CA GLU A 114 -5.68 -43.57 -19.10
C GLU A 114 -5.94 -42.08 -18.86
N LEU A 115 -5.01 -41.37 -18.19
CA LEU A 115 -5.11 -39.93 -17.96
C LEU A 115 -4.58 -39.10 -19.15
N CYS A 116 -3.62 -39.62 -19.94
CA CYS A 116 -3.06 -38.92 -21.10
C CYS A 116 -4.11 -38.39 -22.11
N LYS A 117 -5.29 -39.02 -22.19
CA LYS A 117 -6.39 -38.63 -23.10
C LYS A 117 -7.41 -37.65 -22.50
N LYS A 118 -7.36 -37.38 -21.20
CA LYS A 118 -8.29 -36.46 -20.52
C LYS A 118 -8.01 -35.02 -20.94
N GLU A 119 -9.01 -34.15 -20.83
CA GLU A 119 -8.90 -32.78 -21.35
C GLU A 119 -7.88 -31.96 -20.56
N LEU A 120 -8.17 -31.74 -19.28
CA LEU A 120 -7.34 -30.99 -18.35
C LEU A 120 -6.69 -31.93 -17.33
N LEU A 121 -5.38 -31.79 -17.16
CA LEU A 121 -4.59 -32.49 -16.15
C LEU A 121 -3.88 -31.45 -15.27
N GLU A 122 -3.92 -31.66 -13.96
CA GLU A 122 -3.30 -30.80 -12.95
C GLU A 122 -2.38 -31.64 -12.04
N LEU A 123 -1.27 -31.06 -11.58
CA LEU A 123 -0.64 -31.48 -10.34
C LEU A 123 -1.35 -30.74 -9.21
N ARG A 124 -1.87 -31.47 -8.22
CA ARG A 124 -2.32 -30.89 -6.95
C ARG A 124 -1.25 -31.04 -5.90
N TRP A 125 -0.78 -29.92 -5.38
CA TRP A 125 0.21 -29.78 -4.32
C TRP A 125 -0.38 -28.91 -3.19
N ASP A 126 -0.40 -29.43 -1.97
CA ASP A 126 -0.91 -28.68 -0.82
C ASP A 126 -0.17 -29.06 0.45
N ALA A 127 0.64 -28.12 0.96
CA ALA A 127 1.32 -28.22 2.25
C ALA A 127 0.89 -27.12 3.23
N ASN A 128 -0.27 -26.49 3.01
CA ASN A 128 -0.80 -25.37 3.80
C ASN A 128 0.16 -24.16 3.95
N ASN A 129 1.01 -23.93 2.95
CA ASN A 129 2.04 -22.90 2.92
C ASN A 129 2.24 -22.33 1.50
N GLU A 130 3.22 -21.44 1.33
CA GLU A 130 3.57 -20.87 0.03
C GLU A 130 4.61 -21.72 -0.73
N GLY A 131 4.49 -21.77 -2.06
CA GLY A 131 5.48 -22.45 -2.91
C GLY A 131 5.59 -21.87 -4.32
N MET A 132 6.60 -22.33 -5.06
CA MET A 132 6.86 -21.93 -6.46
C MET A 132 7.21 -23.15 -7.30
N VAL A 133 6.55 -23.32 -8.45
CA VAL A 133 6.86 -24.37 -9.44
C VAL A 133 7.92 -23.88 -10.42
N TRP A 134 8.93 -24.72 -10.66
CA TRP A 134 10.07 -24.45 -11.55
C TRP A 134 10.26 -25.57 -12.58
N THR A 135 10.73 -25.23 -13.79
CA THR A 135 11.21 -26.23 -14.77
C THR A 135 12.50 -26.90 -14.30
N GLU A 136 12.82 -28.07 -14.86
CA GLU A 136 14.16 -28.68 -14.75
C GLU A 136 15.28 -27.72 -15.20
N ASP A 137 15.01 -26.85 -16.19
CA ASP A 137 15.95 -25.80 -16.67
C ASP A 137 16.04 -24.54 -15.78
N GLY A 138 15.38 -24.50 -14.61
CA GLY A 138 15.45 -23.35 -13.68
C GLY A 138 14.60 -22.13 -13.99
N ASN A 139 13.54 -22.27 -14.80
CA ASN A 139 12.59 -21.19 -15.08
C ASN A 139 11.38 -21.26 -14.12
N PRO A 140 11.06 -20.18 -13.38
CA PRO A 140 9.86 -20.11 -12.54
C PRO A 140 8.57 -20.06 -13.38
N LEU A 141 7.58 -20.90 -13.05
CA LEU A 141 6.34 -21.07 -13.83
C LEU A 141 5.08 -20.49 -13.16
N GLN A 142 4.79 -20.92 -11.94
CA GLN A 142 3.55 -20.60 -11.22
C GLN A 142 3.78 -20.72 -9.70
N GLY A 143 3.27 -19.76 -8.92
CA GLY A 143 3.17 -19.85 -7.47
C GLY A 143 2.06 -20.80 -7.00
N LEU A 144 2.20 -21.29 -5.78
CA LEU A 144 1.26 -22.14 -5.07
C LEU A 144 0.96 -21.53 -3.70
N THR A 145 -0.28 -21.69 -3.25
CA THR A 145 -0.79 -21.26 -1.94
C THR A 145 -1.64 -22.39 -1.39
N GLY A 146 -1.16 -23.02 -0.31
CA GLY A 146 -1.83 -24.12 0.37
C GLY A 146 -3.13 -23.71 1.08
N GLY A 147 -3.77 -24.69 1.72
CA GLY A 147 -5.07 -24.49 2.39
C GLY A 147 -6.27 -24.52 1.44
N GLY A 148 -6.01 -24.72 0.13
CA GLY A 148 -7.03 -24.80 -0.93
C GLY A 148 -7.10 -23.57 -1.83
N GLU A 149 -6.37 -22.49 -1.53
CA GLU A 149 -6.42 -21.21 -2.25
C GLU A 149 -5.87 -21.27 -3.69
N ARG A 150 -4.71 -21.89 -3.87
CA ARG A 150 -4.11 -22.17 -5.20
C ARG A 150 -3.19 -23.38 -5.11
N THR A 151 -3.79 -24.56 -5.18
CA THR A 151 -3.10 -25.84 -4.97
C THR A 151 -2.82 -26.60 -6.28
N GLU A 152 -3.26 -26.06 -7.41
CA GLU A 152 -3.25 -26.68 -8.73
C GLU A 152 -2.22 -26.03 -9.67
N TRP A 153 -1.46 -26.85 -10.39
CA TRP A 153 -0.61 -26.43 -11.52
C TRP A 153 -0.96 -27.25 -12.76
N ILE A 154 -1.24 -26.58 -13.88
CA ILE A 154 -1.69 -27.25 -15.12
C ILE A 154 -0.54 -27.99 -15.80
N LEU A 155 -0.67 -29.30 -15.97
CA LEU A 155 0.36 -30.16 -16.53
C LEU A 155 0.53 -29.90 -18.05
N PRO A 156 1.73 -29.52 -18.52
CA PRO A 156 2.00 -29.27 -19.93
C PRO A 156 1.63 -30.46 -20.81
N LYS A 157 1.03 -30.21 -21.99
CA LYS A 157 0.63 -31.28 -22.93
C LYS A 157 1.79 -32.20 -23.33
N LYS A 158 3.05 -31.73 -23.26
CA LYS A 158 4.27 -32.54 -23.48
C LYS A 158 4.49 -33.67 -22.45
N PHE A 159 3.93 -33.58 -21.25
CA PHE A 159 4.06 -34.62 -20.20
C PHE A 159 3.11 -35.81 -20.42
N ARG A 160 2.19 -35.74 -21.40
CA ARG A 160 1.18 -36.77 -21.69
C ARG A 160 1.69 -37.91 -22.58
N ASP A 161 3.00 -38.09 -22.66
CA ASP A 161 3.65 -39.13 -23.46
C ASP A 161 3.92 -40.44 -22.70
N GLY A 162 3.63 -40.48 -21.39
CA GLY A 162 3.81 -41.64 -20.52
C GLY A 162 5.26 -41.90 -20.10
N LYS A 163 6.15 -40.91 -20.27
CA LYS A 163 7.49 -40.91 -19.66
C LYS A 163 7.48 -40.18 -18.32
N GLU A 164 8.59 -40.31 -17.58
CA GLU A 164 8.89 -39.47 -16.43
C GLU A 164 9.35 -38.07 -16.90
N HIS A 165 8.87 -37.02 -16.26
CA HIS A 165 9.33 -35.64 -16.45
C HIS A 165 9.63 -35.00 -15.08
N THR A 166 10.74 -34.27 -14.96
CA THR A 166 11.09 -33.54 -13.74
C THR A 166 10.46 -32.14 -13.71
N ILE A 167 9.96 -31.75 -12.54
CA ILE A 167 9.84 -30.35 -12.11
C ILE A 167 10.49 -30.18 -10.73
N TYR A 168 10.67 -28.93 -10.31
CA TYR A 168 11.04 -28.62 -8.93
C TYR A 168 9.97 -27.73 -8.27
N ILE A 169 9.80 -27.88 -6.97
CA ILE A 169 8.96 -26.99 -6.15
C ILE A 169 9.82 -26.41 -5.03
N GLU A 170 9.99 -25.09 -5.03
CA GLU A 170 10.51 -24.36 -3.88
C GLU A 170 9.35 -24.15 -2.91
N MET A 171 9.43 -24.70 -1.70
CA MET A 171 8.42 -24.55 -0.65
C MET A 171 8.98 -23.67 0.47
N ALA A 172 8.21 -22.66 0.88
CA ALA A 172 8.54 -21.77 1.99
C ALA A 172 7.64 -22.10 3.19
N CYS A 173 8.21 -22.28 4.37
CA CYS A 173 7.46 -22.57 5.60
C CYS A 173 6.84 -21.30 6.20
N ASN A 174 5.91 -20.71 5.45
CA ASN A 174 5.02 -19.64 5.90
C ASN A 174 3.67 -19.72 5.17
N GLY A 175 2.61 -19.21 5.79
CA GLY A 175 1.33 -18.98 5.12
C GLY A 175 1.35 -17.71 4.26
N MET A 176 0.24 -17.43 3.57
CA MET A 176 0.03 -16.17 2.85
C MET A 176 0.29 -14.95 3.75
N PHE A 177 -0.24 -14.99 4.98
CA PHE A 177 -0.12 -13.96 6.03
C PHE A 177 0.94 -14.32 7.08
N GLY A 178 2.12 -14.78 6.65
CA GLY A 178 3.22 -15.10 7.57
C GLY A 178 2.95 -16.31 8.48
N ASN A 179 3.31 -16.19 9.77
CA ASN A 179 3.49 -17.33 10.68
C ASN A 179 2.84 -17.21 12.08
N ALA A 180 1.80 -16.40 12.25
CA ALA A 180 1.04 -16.30 13.51
C ALA A 180 0.64 -17.69 14.09
N PRO A 181 0.68 -17.90 15.42
CA PRO A 181 0.42 -19.21 16.06
C PRO A 181 -1.01 -19.74 15.85
N GLY A 182 -1.98 -18.85 15.63
CA GLY A 182 -3.39 -19.18 15.41
C GLY A 182 -4.32 -18.17 16.06
N GLY A 183 -5.59 -18.16 15.64
CA GLY A 183 -6.52 -17.08 15.97
C GLY A 183 -6.37 -15.95 14.96
N ASP A 184 -5.87 -14.80 15.42
CA ASP A 184 -5.62 -13.61 14.60
C ASP A 184 -4.28 -13.72 13.83
N SER A 185 -4.23 -13.16 12.62
CA SER A 185 -3.04 -13.03 11.78
C SER A 185 -2.04 -12.00 12.30
N ILE A 186 -2.46 -10.96 13.03
CA ILE A 186 -1.57 -9.88 13.51
C ILE A 186 -0.69 -10.28 14.71
N GLN A 187 -0.83 -11.51 15.21
CA GLN A 187 -0.03 -11.99 16.35
C GLN A 187 1.44 -12.19 15.95
N PRO A 188 2.40 -11.97 16.88
CA PRO A 188 3.81 -12.27 16.65
C PRO A 188 4.01 -13.69 16.10
N PRO A 189 4.89 -13.87 15.09
CA PRO A 189 5.01 -15.13 14.39
C PRO A 189 5.55 -16.23 15.33
N ASP A 190 4.92 -17.40 15.31
CA ASP A 190 5.47 -18.59 15.96
C ASP A 190 6.78 -18.98 15.25
N PRO A 191 7.95 -19.00 15.92
CA PRO A 191 9.20 -19.41 15.28
C PRO A 191 9.27 -20.93 15.03
N ASN A 192 8.40 -21.74 15.64
CA ASN A 192 8.44 -23.21 15.59
C ASN A 192 7.23 -23.82 14.85
N LYS A 193 6.64 -23.11 13.89
CA LYS A 193 5.53 -23.63 13.09
C LYS A 193 6.01 -24.68 12.09
N TYR A 194 5.27 -25.78 11.95
CA TYR A 194 5.55 -26.85 10.99
C TYR A 194 4.37 -27.08 10.05
N PHE A 195 4.68 -27.49 8.83
CA PHE A 195 3.75 -27.63 7.71
C PHE A 195 3.79 -29.06 7.18
N GLN A 196 2.63 -29.70 7.04
CA GLN A 196 2.51 -31.07 6.54
C GLN A 196 2.18 -31.08 5.04
N LEU A 197 2.95 -31.80 4.24
CA LEU A 197 2.59 -32.06 2.84
C LEU A 197 1.36 -32.98 2.78
N SER A 198 0.18 -32.42 2.54
CA SER A 198 -1.11 -33.11 2.57
C SER A 198 -1.54 -33.70 1.22
N LYS A 199 -1.09 -33.11 0.09
CA LYS A 199 -1.44 -33.56 -1.26
C LYS A 199 -0.23 -33.46 -2.20
N ALA A 200 -0.02 -34.49 -3.01
CA ALA A 200 0.86 -34.50 -4.18
C ALA A 200 0.33 -35.55 -5.20
N GLU A 201 -0.59 -35.15 -6.08
CA GLU A 201 -1.27 -36.06 -7.02
C GLU A 201 -1.46 -35.45 -8.43
N ILE A 202 -1.38 -36.29 -9.47
CA ILE A 202 -1.81 -35.94 -10.83
C ILE A 202 -3.32 -36.17 -10.91
N VAL A 203 -4.10 -35.14 -11.26
CA VAL A 203 -5.56 -35.19 -11.32
C VAL A 203 -6.07 -34.88 -12.73
N ALA A 204 -7.00 -35.69 -13.23
CA ALA A 204 -7.82 -35.36 -14.39
C ALA A 204 -9.09 -34.63 -13.96
N VAL A 205 -9.27 -33.41 -14.46
CA VAL A 205 -10.39 -32.53 -14.10
C VAL A 205 -11.56 -32.76 -15.03
N ASN A 206 -12.75 -32.93 -14.47
CA ASN A 206 -14.00 -32.87 -15.22
C ASN A 206 -14.36 -31.40 -15.49
N VAL A 207 -13.94 -30.89 -16.64
CA VAL A 207 -14.04 -29.46 -17.00
C VAL A 207 -15.51 -28.98 -16.97
N GLU A 208 -16.45 -29.79 -17.46
CA GLU A 208 -17.88 -29.43 -17.45
C GLU A 208 -18.49 -29.49 -16.05
N ALA A 209 -18.07 -30.40 -15.16
CA ALA A 209 -18.52 -30.38 -13.77
C ALA A 209 -17.92 -29.20 -12.99
N ARG A 210 -16.67 -28.83 -13.28
CA ARG A 210 -16.03 -27.62 -12.73
C ARG A 210 -16.75 -26.35 -13.19
N HIS A 211 -17.11 -26.23 -14.47
CA HIS A 211 -17.92 -25.11 -14.93
C HIS A 211 -19.34 -25.13 -14.32
N LEU A 212 -19.98 -26.29 -14.16
CA LEU A 212 -21.29 -26.39 -13.51
C LEU A 212 -21.23 -25.97 -12.04
N TYR A 213 -20.10 -26.19 -11.37
CA TYR A 213 -19.88 -25.75 -9.99
C TYR A 213 -19.87 -24.22 -9.89
N ILE A 214 -19.19 -23.52 -10.82
CA ILE A 214 -19.21 -22.05 -10.88
C ILE A 214 -20.60 -21.53 -11.31
N ASP A 215 -21.25 -22.16 -12.29
CA ASP A 215 -22.62 -21.82 -12.70
C ASP A 215 -23.58 -21.87 -11.50
N MET A 216 -23.50 -22.96 -10.73
CA MET A 216 -24.33 -23.20 -9.56
C MET A 216 -23.98 -22.29 -8.37
N TRP A 217 -22.71 -21.90 -8.23
CA TRP A 217 -22.28 -20.92 -7.24
C TRP A 217 -22.98 -19.59 -7.46
N GLU A 218 -22.86 -19.06 -8.67
CA GLU A 218 -23.36 -17.72 -9.05
C GLU A 218 -24.89 -17.66 -9.13
N ILE A 219 -25.55 -18.70 -9.66
CA ILE A 219 -27.03 -18.81 -9.58
C ILE A 219 -27.47 -18.99 -8.11
N GLY A 220 -26.66 -19.66 -7.30
CA GLY A 220 -26.88 -19.80 -5.86
C GLY A 220 -26.80 -18.47 -5.12
N ASP A 221 -25.81 -17.62 -5.44
CA ASP A 221 -25.71 -16.27 -4.90
C ASP A 221 -26.86 -15.38 -5.38
N ALA A 222 -27.22 -15.41 -6.66
CA ALA A 222 -28.42 -14.72 -7.16
C ALA A 222 -29.70 -15.18 -6.41
N ALA A 223 -29.84 -16.47 -6.09
CA ALA A 223 -30.94 -16.99 -5.30
C ALA A 223 -30.87 -16.61 -3.81
N ARG A 224 -29.69 -16.33 -3.25
CA ARG A 224 -29.50 -15.82 -1.88
C ARG A 224 -29.79 -14.32 -1.80
N GLU A 225 -29.10 -13.54 -2.62
CA GLU A 225 -28.85 -12.10 -2.47
C GLU A 225 -29.88 -11.17 -3.12
N PHE A 226 -30.49 -11.57 -4.25
CA PHE A 226 -31.53 -10.75 -4.87
C PHE A 226 -32.76 -10.62 -3.95
N PRO A 227 -33.52 -9.50 -4.03
CA PRO A 227 -34.70 -9.27 -3.21
C PRO A 227 -35.70 -10.43 -3.31
N ALA A 228 -36.30 -10.82 -2.18
CA ALA A 228 -37.16 -12.01 -2.09
C ALA A 228 -38.52 -11.86 -2.81
N ASP A 229 -38.83 -10.66 -3.28
CA ASP A 229 -39.97 -10.25 -4.12
C ASP A 229 -39.60 -10.06 -5.60
N SER A 230 -38.31 -10.19 -5.96
CA SER A 230 -37.82 -10.05 -7.33
C SER A 230 -38.02 -11.35 -8.16
N TRP A 231 -38.36 -11.20 -9.44
CA TRP A 231 -38.53 -12.35 -10.34
C TRP A 231 -37.18 -13.00 -10.69
N GLU A 232 -36.10 -12.21 -10.63
CA GLU A 232 -34.71 -12.62 -10.78
C GLU A 232 -34.33 -13.63 -9.70
N GLN A 233 -34.64 -13.36 -8.42
CA GLN A 233 -34.43 -14.29 -7.30
C GLN A 233 -35.24 -15.57 -7.48
N HIS A 234 -36.53 -15.45 -7.81
CA HIS A 234 -37.42 -16.59 -7.98
C HIS A 234 -36.97 -17.49 -9.15
N LYS A 235 -36.54 -16.91 -10.27
CA LYS A 235 -36.00 -17.67 -11.41
C LYS A 235 -34.65 -18.29 -11.08
N ALA A 236 -33.76 -17.63 -10.32
CA ALA A 236 -32.51 -18.23 -9.84
C ALA A 236 -32.79 -19.47 -8.99
N LEU A 237 -33.68 -19.34 -8.01
CA LEU A 237 -34.08 -20.43 -7.11
C LEU A 237 -34.68 -21.60 -7.88
N LYS A 238 -35.50 -21.33 -8.92
CA LYS A 238 -36.04 -22.36 -9.81
C LYS A 238 -34.94 -23.06 -10.60
N ILE A 239 -34.12 -22.31 -11.34
CA ILE A 239 -33.04 -22.86 -12.19
C ILE A 239 -32.04 -23.68 -11.37
N ALA A 240 -31.66 -23.21 -10.17
CA ALA A 240 -30.81 -23.95 -9.25
C ALA A 240 -31.45 -25.30 -8.85
N ASN A 241 -32.75 -25.33 -8.57
CA ASN A 241 -33.44 -26.58 -8.24
C ASN A 241 -33.64 -27.49 -9.46
N ASP A 242 -33.93 -26.94 -10.64
CA ASP A 242 -33.98 -27.69 -11.90
C ASP A 242 -32.62 -28.37 -12.22
N ILE A 243 -31.49 -27.72 -11.89
CA ILE A 243 -30.13 -28.29 -12.01
C ILE A 243 -29.93 -29.46 -11.03
N ILE A 244 -30.31 -29.29 -9.75
CA ILE A 244 -30.19 -30.34 -8.73
C ILE A 244 -31.08 -31.55 -9.09
N ASP A 245 -32.32 -31.30 -9.55
CA ASP A 245 -33.25 -32.34 -10.00
C ASP A 245 -32.84 -32.99 -11.33
N ALA A 246 -31.94 -32.34 -12.09
CA ALA A 246 -31.39 -32.86 -13.32
C ALA A 246 -30.11 -33.69 -13.15
N PHE A 247 -29.42 -33.59 -12.01
CA PHE A 247 -28.14 -34.22 -11.71
C PHE A 247 -28.28 -35.70 -11.32
N GLU A 248 -27.41 -36.54 -11.87
CA GLU A 248 -27.34 -37.97 -11.57
C GLU A 248 -25.87 -38.35 -11.30
N LEU A 249 -25.58 -38.84 -10.10
CA LEU A 249 -24.22 -39.20 -9.68
C LEU A 249 -23.62 -40.28 -10.60
N GLY A 250 -22.47 -39.98 -11.19
CA GLY A 250 -21.79 -40.85 -12.15
C GLY A 250 -22.21 -40.67 -13.62
N ASN A 251 -23.22 -39.83 -13.92
CA ASN A 251 -23.71 -39.59 -15.27
C ASN A 251 -23.23 -38.23 -15.82
N GLN A 252 -22.34 -38.24 -16.81
CA GLN A 252 -21.81 -37.01 -17.43
C GLN A 252 -22.86 -36.25 -18.26
N ASP A 253 -23.85 -36.95 -18.85
CA ASP A 253 -24.95 -36.28 -19.59
C ASP A 253 -25.84 -35.46 -18.64
N SER A 254 -25.91 -35.84 -17.36
CA SER A 254 -26.60 -35.05 -16.32
C SER A 254 -25.89 -33.72 -16.03
N ILE A 255 -24.56 -33.70 -16.08
CA ILE A 255 -23.74 -32.47 -15.97
C ILE A 255 -24.03 -31.56 -17.16
N LEU A 256 -23.97 -32.09 -18.39
CA LEU A 256 -24.24 -31.32 -19.62
C LEU A 256 -25.68 -30.79 -19.66
N LYS A 257 -26.64 -31.56 -19.14
CA LYS A 257 -28.05 -31.13 -18.95
C LYS A 257 -28.15 -29.99 -17.92
N GLY A 258 -27.47 -30.10 -16.78
CA GLY A 258 -27.40 -29.03 -15.77
C GLY A 258 -26.79 -27.74 -16.33
N ARG A 259 -25.68 -27.84 -17.06
CA ARG A 259 -25.02 -26.72 -17.77
C ARG A 259 -25.97 -26.03 -18.74
N LYS A 260 -26.75 -26.80 -19.50
CA LYS A 260 -27.75 -26.28 -20.44
C LYS A 260 -28.90 -25.55 -19.73
N ILE A 261 -29.35 -26.04 -18.56
CA ILE A 261 -30.36 -25.38 -17.73
C ILE A 261 -29.81 -24.07 -17.15
N ALA A 262 -28.56 -24.08 -16.67
CA ALA A 262 -27.88 -22.88 -16.16
C ALA A 262 -27.78 -21.75 -17.20
N GLN A 263 -27.57 -22.09 -18.49
CA GLN A 263 -27.56 -21.13 -19.61
C GLN A 263 -28.91 -20.42 -19.84
N GLU A 264 -30.04 -20.89 -19.27
CA GLU A 264 -31.31 -20.17 -19.29
C GLU A 264 -31.33 -18.96 -18.34
N TYR A 265 -30.37 -18.87 -17.41
CA TYR A 265 -30.19 -17.77 -16.44
C TYR A 265 -28.90 -16.99 -16.67
N LEU A 266 -27.82 -17.67 -17.05
CA LEU A 266 -26.49 -17.10 -17.26
C LEU A 266 -26.20 -16.73 -18.73
N GLY A 267 -27.07 -17.11 -19.67
CA GLY A 267 -26.83 -16.94 -21.10
C GLY A 267 -25.76 -17.88 -21.66
N LYS A 268 -25.73 -18.00 -22.99
CA LYS A 268 -24.96 -19.03 -23.72
C LYS A 268 -23.45 -18.79 -23.76
N ASN A 269 -23.01 -17.54 -23.62
CA ASN A 269 -21.59 -17.17 -23.75
C ASN A 269 -20.83 -17.18 -22.41
N SER A 270 -21.52 -17.38 -21.28
CA SER A 270 -21.02 -17.25 -19.89
C SER A 270 -19.82 -18.11 -19.48
N SER A 271 -19.39 -19.05 -20.32
CA SER A 271 -18.15 -19.82 -20.13
C SER A 271 -17.02 -19.39 -21.07
N SER A 272 -17.06 -18.13 -21.56
CA SER A 272 -16.07 -17.60 -22.52
C SER A 272 -16.00 -16.07 -22.48
N SER A 273 -14.91 -15.50 -23.01
CA SER A 273 -14.74 -14.05 -23.17
C SER A 273 -15.84 -13.38 -24.00
N LYS A 274 -16.53 -14.12 -24.87
CA LYS A 274 -17.63 -13.64 -25.72
C LYS A 274 -18.88 -13.21 -24.94
N VAL A 275 -18.86 -13.31 -23.61
CA VAL A 275 -19.90 -12.73 -22.75
C VAL A 275 -19.75 -11.20 -22.63
N TYR A 276 -18.55 -10.67 -22.88
CA TYR A 276 -18.28 -9.23 -22.92
C TYR A 276 -18.62 -8.59 -24.28
N ASP A 277 -18.60 -9.37 -25.37
CA ASP A 277 -18.95 -8.96 -26.74
C ASP A 277 -20.47 -8.71 -26.96
N SER A 278 -21.28 -8.59 -25.90
CA SER A 278 -22.75 -8.54 -26.00
C SER A 278 -23.33 -7.20 -26.50
N GLY A 279 -22.50 -6.16 -26.62
CA GLY A 279 -22.90 -4.84 -27.09
C GLY A 279 -23.73 -4.02 -26.08
N THR A 280 -23.90 -4.52 -24.86
CA THR A 280 -24.57 -3.81 -23.76
C THR A 280 -23.57 -2.98 -22.95
N GLU A 281 -23.92 -1.73 -22.67
CA GLU A 281 -23.05 -0.75 -22.01
C GLU A 281 -22.72 -1.16 -20.56
N PRO A 282 -21.45 -1.37 -20.19
CA PRO A 282 -21.07 -1.70 -18.81
C PRO A 282 -21.06 -0.48 -17.89
N ILE A 283 -21.28 -0.75 -16.60
CA ILE A 283 -21.18 0.26 -15.52
C ILE A 283 -20.25 -0.18 -14.38
N VAL A 284 -19.73 -1.41 -14.42
CA VAL A 284 -18.65 -1.86 -13.54
C VAL A 284 -17.48 -2.32 -14.42
N TYR A 285 -16.28 -1.79 -14.15
CA TYR A 285 -15.06 -2.14 -14.87
C TYR A 285 -14.17 -2.92 -13.91
N GLY A 286 -13.98 -4.21 -14.17
CA GLY A 286 -13.21 -5.10 -13.32
C GLY A 286 -11.75 -5.12 -13.72
N VAL A 287 -10.85 -4.85 -12.77
CA VAL A 287 -9.40 -5.02 -12.95
C VAL A 287 -8.83 -5.96 -11.90
N GLY A 288 -8.03 -6.92 -12.34
CA GLY A 288 -7.34 -7.84 -11.44
C GLY A 288 -6.17 -7.16 -10.75
N HIS A 289 -6.03 -7.31 -9.44
CA HIS A 289 -5.00 -6.67 -8.64
C HIS A 289 -4.30 -7.67 -7.73
N CYS A 290 -3.01 -7.45 -7.50
CA CYS A 290 -2.26 -8.15 -6.47
C CYS A 290 -1.49 -7.10 -5.68
N HIS A 291 -2.15 -6.59 -4.63
CA HIS A 291 -1.44 -5.94 -3.54
C HIS A 291 -0.47 -6.98 -2.95
N ILE A 292 0.75 -6.54 -2.64
CA ILE A 292 1.76 -7.36 -1.97
C ILE A 292 2.46 -6.43 -0.99
N ASP A 293 2.28 -6.69 0.30
CA ASP A 293 2.84 -5.82 1.32
C ASP A 293 4.35 -5.96 1.30
N THR A 294 5.03 -4.82 1.19
CA THR A 294 6.45 -4.84 0.90
C THR A 294 7.21 -5.39 2.12
N CYS A 295 6.82 -5.00 3.32
CA CYS A 295 7.02 -5.71 4.58
C CYS A 295 5.76 -5.51 5.44
N TRP A 296 5.35 -6.55 6.17
CA TRP A 296 4.23 -6.49 7.12
C TRP A 296 4.32 -7.66 8.12
N LEU A 297 3.75 -8.82 7.77
CA LEU A 297 3.85 -10.07 8.56
C LEU A 297 5.00 -10.98 8.08
N TRP A 298 5.91 -10.46 7.26
CA TRP A 298 7.10 -11.15 6.72
C TRP A 298 8.18 -10.13 6.31
N PRO A 299 9.48 -10.50 6.35
CA PRO A 299 10.60 -9.62 5.98
C PRO A 299 10.71 -9.42 4.45
N TRP A 300 11.48 -8.39 4.02
CA TRP A 300 11.66 -8.05 2.59
C TRP A 300 12.24 -9.21 1.77
N ALA A 301 12.97 -10.12 2.42
CA ALA A 301 13.50 -11.34 1.82
C ALA A 301 12.38 -12.28 1.27
N GLU A 302 11.20 -12.29 1.89
CA GLU A 302 10.08 -13.13 1.43
C GLU A 302 9.24 -12.45 0.36
N THR A 303 9.06 -11.13 0.44
CA THR A 303 8.37 -10.32 -0.58
C THR A 303 8.97 -10.53 -1.97
N LYS A 304 10.30 -10.60 -2.07
CA LYS A 304 11.02 -10.91 -3.32
C LYS A 304 10.55 -12.23 -3.95
N ARG A 305 10.20 -13.24 -3.14
CA ARG A 305 9.61 -14.51 -3.59
C ARG A 305 8.11 -14.36 -3.89
N LYS A 306 7.34 -13.69 -3.03
CA LYS A 306 5.90 -13.41 -3.22
C LYS A 306 5.62 -12.72 -4.55
N VAL A 307 6.42 -11.74 -4.95
CA VAL A 307 6.32 -11.04 -6.25
C VAL A 307 6.46 -12.01 -7.42
N ALA A 308 7.51 -12.84 -7.43
CA ALA A 308 7.73 -13.83 -8.49
C ALA A 308 6.66 -14.92 -8.52
N ARG A 309 6.23 -15.40 -7.35
CA ARG A 309 5.12 -16.37 -7.17
C ARG A 309 3.79 -15.80 -7.69
N SER A 310 3.51 -14.53 -7.42
CA SER A 310 2.24 -13.89 -7.80
C SER A 310 2.19 -13.51 -9.28
N TRP A 311 3.19 -12.79 -9.80
CA TRP A 311 3.12 -12.23 -11.15
C TRP A 311 3.32 -13.30 -12.24
N SER A 312 3.96 -14.44 -11.91
CA SER A 312 4.00 -15.61 -12.79
C SER A 312 2.61 -16.26 -12.97
N ASN A 313 1.78 -16.32 -11.92
CA ASN A 313 0.37 -16.73 -12.01
C ASN A 313 -0.40 -15.83 -12.96
N GLN A 314 -0.23 -14.51 -12.85
CA GLN A 314 -0.95 -13.54 -13.66
C GLN A 314 -0.51 -13.59 -15.13
N CYS A 315 0.77 -13.83 -15.40
CA CYS A 315 1.24 -14.09 -16.76
C CYS A 315 0.54 -15.31 -17.39
N ASP A 316 0.42 -16.43 -16.66
CA ASP A 316 -0.28 -17.64 -17.11
C ASP A 316 -1.80 -17.42 -17.25
N LEU A 317 -2.44 -16.69 -16.33
CA LEU A 317 -3.85 -16.34 -16.45
C LEU A 317 -4.11 -15.50 -17.71
N MET A 318 -3.24 -14.55 -18.06
CA MET A 318 -3.31 -13.83 -19.34
C MET A 318 -3.02 -14.71 -20.58
N ASP A 319 -2.36 -15.86 -20.42
CA ASP A 319 -2.20 -16.86 -21.50
C ASP A 319 -3.49 -17.68 -21.70
N ARG A 320 -4.38 -17.73 -20.69
CA ARG A 320 -5.65 -18.50 -20.69
C ARG A 320 -6.92 -17.65 -20.83
N TYR A 321 -6.90 -16.39 -20.39
CA TYR A 321 -8.03 -15.46 -20.34
C TYR A 321 -7.63 -14.16 -21.08
N PRO A 322 -7.92 -14.04 -22.40
CA PRO A 322 -7.51 -12.89 -23.20
C PRO A 322 -8.22 -11.58 -22.81
N GLU A 323 -9.36 -11.67 -22.11
CA GLU A 323 -10.01 -10.51 -21.52
C GLU A 323 -9.30 -9.98 -20.26
N HIS A 324 -8.36 -10.74 -19.67
CA HIS A 324 -7.77 -10.37 -18.38
C HIS A 324 -6.97 -9.06 -18.46
N ARG A 325 -7.22 -8.16 -17.51
CA ARG A 325 -6.43 -6.96 -17.23
C ARG A 325 -5.96 -7.06 -15.80
N PHE A 326 -4.65 -6.99 -15.62
CA PHE A 326 -4.01 -7.05 -14.31
C PHE A 326 -3.23 -5.77 -14.05
N THR A 327 -3.19 -5.34 -12.79
CA THR A 327 -2.46 -4.17 -12.36
C THR A 327 -1.68 -4.41 -11.05
N CYS A 328 -0.56 -3.70 -10.90
CA CYS A 328 0.17 -3.56 -9.63
C CYS A 328 1.04 -2.29 -9.64
N SER A 329 1.43 -1.87 -8.43
CA SER A 329 1.85 -0.52 -8.06
C SER A 329 3.38 -0.33 -7.91
N GLN A 330 4.01 -1.07 -7.00
CA GLN A 330 5.31 -0.70 -6.43
C GLN A 330 6.48 -0.91 -7.41
N ALA A 331 7.11 0.16 -7.90
CA ALA A 331 8.27 0.07 -8.81
C ALA A 331 9.45 -0.72 -8.20
N GLN A 332 9.62 -0.67 -6.87
CA GLN A 332 10.61 -1.46 -6.13
C GLN A 332 10.46 -2.98 -6.37
N GLN A 333 9.24 -3.49 -6.53
CA GLN A 333 8.98 -4.90 -6.79
C GLN A 333 9.39 -5.30 -8.22
N TYR A 334 9.23 -4.41 -9.20
CA TYR A 334 9.77 -4.61 -10.56
C TYR A 334 11.31 -4.65 -10.54
N LYS A 335 11.97 -3.80 -9.73
CA LYS A 335 13.45 -3.83 -9.58
C LYS A 335 13.91 -5.17 -9.01
N TRP A 336 13.26 -5.68 -7.96
CA TRP A 336 13.58 -7.00 -7.40
C TRP A 336 13.28 -8.14 -8.39
N LEU A 337 12.15 -8.12 -9.10
CA LEU A 337 11.85 -9.15 -10.10
C LEU A 337 12.89 -9.18 -11.24
N LYS A 338 13.31 -8.01 -11.73
CA LYS A 338 14.39 -7.84 -12.72
C LYS A 338 15.73 -8.39 -12.21
N GLN A 339 16.02 -8.21 -10.92
CA GLN A 339 17.28 -8.63 -10.28
C GLN A 339 17.35 -10.14 -9.99
N TYR A 340 16.29 -10.71 -9.41
CA TYR A 340 16.30 -12.09 -8.88
C TYR A 340 15.60 -13.11 -9.79
N TYR A 341 14.64 -12.68 -10.62
CA TYR A 341 13.80 -13.57 -11.45
C TYR A 341 13.66 -13.06 -12.90
N PRO A 342 14.76 -12.84 -13.64
CA PRO A 342 14.73 -12.18 -14.96
C PRO A 342 13.83 -12.86 -16.00
N TYR A 343 13.67 -14.19 -15.96
CA TYR A 343 12.72 -14.93 -16.81
C TYR A 343 11.26 -14.46 -16.61
N VAL A 344 10.85 -14.24 -15.36
CA VAL A 344 9.50 -13.76 -15.04
C VAL A 344 9.37 -12.27 -15.37
N PHE A 345 10.43 -11.48 -15.15
CA PHE A 345 10.47 -10.08 -15.57
C PHE A 345 10.28 -9.91 -17.09
N ASP A 346 10.94 -10.72 -17.93
CA ASP A 346 10.73 -10.65 -19.39
C ASP A 346 9.33 -11.15 -19.81
N ARG A 347 8.73 -12.15 -19.12
CA ARG A 347 7.29 -12.49 -19.31
C ARG A 347 6.39 -11.30 -18.98
N VAL A 348 6.57 -10.66 -17.83
CA VAL A 348 5.78 -9.49 -17.39
C VAL A 348 5.92 -8.35 -18.40
N LYS A 349 7.15 -8.03 -18.82
CA LYS A 349 7.46 -7.03 -19.84
C LYS A 349 6.84 -7.32 -21.21
N GLU A 350 6.64 -8.59 -21.59
CA GLU A 350 5.86 -8.96 -22.76
C GLU A 350 4.37 -8.65 -22.59
N LYS A 351 3.81 -8.92 -21.40
CA LYS A 351 2.40 -8.61 -21.06
C LYS A 351 2.14 -7.10 -20.96
N VAL A 352 3.09 -6.32 -20.43
CA VAL A 352 3.05 -4.84 -20.41
C VAL A 352 3.03 -4.30 -21.83
N LYS A 353 3.88 -4.78 -22.73
CA LYS A 353 3.86 -4.44 -24.17
C LYS A 353 2.57 -4.83 -24.90
N LYS A 354 1.74 -5.69 -24.30
CA LYS A 354 0.42 -6.12 -24.82
C LYS A 354 -0.76 -5.40 -24.16
N GLY A 355 -0.51 -4.52 -23.17
CA GLY A 355 -1.57 -3.85 -22.39
C GLY A 355 -2.36 -4.76 -21.45
N THR A 356 -2.01 -6.05 -21.31
CA THR A 356 -2.73 -6.99 -20.41
C THR A 356 -2.23 -6.92 -18.97
N PHE A 357 -1.04 -6.34 -18.76
CA PHE A 357 -0.42 -6.07 -17.46
C PHE A 357 -0.13 -4.56 -17.42
N GLN A 358 -0.75 -3.83 -16.50
CA GLN A 358 -0.65 -2.37 -16.40
C GLN A 358 0.09 -1.96 -15.11
N PRO A 359 1.33 -1.42 -15.21
CA PRO A 359 1.97 -0.73 -14.09
C PRO A 359 1.18 0.54 -13.76
N VAL A 360 0.79 0.72 -12.50
CA VAL A 360 0.04 1.89 -12.02
C VAL A 360 0.70 2.50 -10.78
N GLY A 361 0.09 3.55 -10.19
CA GLY A 361 0.57 4.22 -8.99
C GLY A 361 1.76 5.16 -9.24
N GLY A 362 2.72 4.76 -10.08
CA GLY A 362 3.86 5.59 -10.47
C GLY A 362 4.82 5.91 -9.31
N SER A 363 4.78 5.12 -8.24
CA SER A 363 5.56 5.33 -7.01
C SER A 363 6.60 4.22 -6.80
N TRP A 364 7.61 4.51 -5.97
CA TRP A 364 8.60 3.50 -5.59
C TRP A 364 7.98 2.34 -4.80
N VAL A 365 7.19 2.70 -3.79
CA VAL A 365 6.34 1.83 -2.98
C VAL A 365 4.99 2.49 -2.73
N GLU A 366 4.01 1.72 -2.24
CA GLU A 366 2.81 2.24 -1.58
C GLU A 366 3.19 2.64 -0.15
N HIS A 367 3.54 3.91 0.02
CA HIS A 367 4.00 4.52 1.27
C HIS A 367 2.81 5.02 2.10
N ASP A 368 3.03 5.33 3.38
CA ASP A 368 2.09 6.21 4.08
C ASP A 368 2.13 7.64 3.49
N THR A 369 1.02 8.36 3.60
CA THR A 369 0.82 9.72 3.08
C THR A 369 0.67 10.78 4.17
N ASN A 370 0.77 10.40 5.45
CA ASN A 370 0.68 11.31 6.59
C ASN A 370 2.06 11.65 7.17
N MET A 371 2.95 10.67 7.32
CA MET A 371 4.25 10.80 7.98
C MET A 371 5.39 11.27 7.04
N PRO A 372 5.54 10.78 5.78
CA PRO A 372 6.54 11.31 4.85
C PRO A 372 6.21 12.73 4.36
N ASN A 373 7.21 13.54 4.03
CA ASN A 373 6.99 14.90 3.54
C ASN A 373 6.64 14.99 2.04
N GLY A 374 5.85 16.02 1.70
CA GLY A 374 5.63 16.55 0.34
C GLY A 374 4.97 15.62 -0.68
N SER A 375 3.67 15.31 -0.58
CA SER A 375 2.98 14.41 -1.52
C SER A 375 1.47 14.62 -1.63
N GLN A 376 0.92 14.46 -2.84
CA GLN A 376 -0.53 14.48 -3.14
C GLN A 376 -0.83 13.42 -4.23
N VAL A 377 -2.03 12.83 -4.22
CA VAL A 377 -2.48 11.83 -5.21
C VAL A 377 -3.96 12.00 -5.54
N ILE A 378 -4.34 11.65 -6.77
CA ILE A 378 -5.74 11.39 -7.12
C ILE A 378 -6.10 10.02 -6.57
N CYS A 379 -7.19 9.91 -5.81
CA CYS A 379 -7.72 8.63 -5.34
C CYS A 379 -9.16 8.40 -5.81
N HIS A 380 -9.48 7.16 -6.16
CA HIS A 380 -10.85 6.68 -6.34
C HIS A 380 -11.06 5.51 -5.38
N MET A 381 -11.79 5.75 -4.29
CA MET A 381 -12.12 4.70 -3.33
C MET A 381 -13.17 3.78 -3.93
N ALA A 382 -12.75 2.55 -4.29
CA ALA A 382 -13.61 1.57 -4.95
C ALA A 382 -14.88 1.30 -4.11
N PRO A 383 -16.10 1.49 -4.67
CA PRO A 383 -17.36 1.26 -3.97
C PRO A 383 -17.62 -0.19 -3.51
N SER A 384 -16.79 -1.15 -3.90
CA SER A 384 -16.72 -2.48 -3.28
C SER A 384 -16.31 -2.44 -1.80
N GLU A 385 -15.76 -1.32 -1.32
CA GLU A 385 -15.14 -1.11 0.00
C GLU A 385 -13.99 -2.09 0.30
N THR A 386 -13.38 -2.62 -0.76
CA THR A 386 -12.16 -3.44 -0.74
C THR A 386 -11.42 -3.36 -2.08
N TYR A 387 -10.09 -3.49 -2.04
CA TYR A 387 -9.18 -3.64 -3.17
C TYR A 387 -8.71 -5.10 -3.40
N THR A 388 -9.26 -6.05 -2.64
CA THR A 388 -8.99 -7.50 -2.68
C THR A 388 -10.25 -8.32 -2.93
N ALA A 389 -11.19 -7.79 -3.74
CA ALA A 389 -12.50 -8.41 -3.92
C ALA A 389 -12.42 -9.86 -4.44
N GLU A 390 -13.24 -10.74 -3.87
CA GLU A 390 -13.33 -12.17 -4.24
C GLU A 390 -14.13 -12.43 -5.53
N ALA A 391 -14.42 -11.35 -6.27
CA ALA A 391 -15.11 -11.33 -7.55
C ALA A 391 -16.48 -12.05 -7.55
N ASN A 392 -17.17 -12.08 -6.41
CA ASN A 392 -18.51 -12.67 -6.30
C ASN A 392 -19.58 -11.70 -6.81
N PHE A 393 -20.77 -12.25 -7.06
CA PHE A 393 -22.03 -11.52 -7.21
C PHE A 393 -22.18 -10.33 -6.22
N GLY A 394 -21.85 -10.55 -4.94
CA GLY A 394 -21.95 -9.51 -3.89
C GLY A 394 -21.01 -8.32 -4.11
N ASP A 395 -19.79 -8.56 -4.60
CA ASP A 395 -18.80 -7.52 -4.88
C ASP A 395 -19.22 -6.68 -6.09
N VAL A 396 -19.69 -7.36 -7.15
CA VAL A 396 -20.24 -6.73 -8.37
C VAL A 396 -21.47 -5.87 -8.03
N ARG A 397 -22.32 -6.31 -7.08
CA ARG A 397 -23.46 -5.53 -6.60
C ARG A 397 -23.03 -4.31 -5.76
N ARG A 398 -22.12 -4.49 -4.78
CA ARG A 398 -21.61 -3.42 -3.91
C ARG A 398 -21.05 -2.25 -4.71
N SER A 399 -20.31 -2.58 -5.78
CA SER A 399 -19.74 -1.63 -6.76
C SER A 399 -20.73 -0.54 -7.24
N VAL A 400 -22.03 -0.81 -7.24
CA VAL A 400 -23.06 0.22 -7.51
C VAL A 400 -23.84 0.59 -6.24
N THR A 401 -24.26 -0.36 -5.41
CA THR A 401 -25.16 -0.05 -4.26
C THR A 401 -24.50 0.74 -3.14
N GLN A 402 -23.17 0.82 -3.09
CA GLN A 402 -22.41 1.64 -2.13
C GLN A 402 -21.67 2.81 -2.80
N HIS A 403 -21.92 3.10 -4.08
CA HIS A 403 -21.25 4.18 -4.80
C HIS A 403 -21.70 5.56 -4.28
N LYS A 404 -20.83 6.23 -3.51
CA LYS A 404 -21.15 7.39 -2.66
C LYS A 404 -21.51 8.68 -3.43
N SER A 405 -21.25 8.72 -4.75
CA SER A 405 -21.49 9.89 -5.62
C SER A 405 -22.18 9.51 -6.95
N MET A 406 -23.20 8.64 -6.92
CA MET A 406 -23.93 8.15 -8.12
C MET A 406 -24.60 9.26 -8.95
N ASP A 407 -24.76 10.45 -8.36
CA ASP A 407 -25.26 11.66 -9.00
C ASP A 407 -24.21 12.37 -9.89
N GLN A 408 -22.92 12.12 -9.66
CA GLN A 408 -21.80 12.69 -10.40
C GLN A 408 -21.29 11.73 -11.49
N ASP A 409 -21.10 10.46 -11.12
CA ASP A 409 -20.77 9.38 -12.05
C ASP A 409 -21.48 8.09 -11.65
N ASN A 410 -21.93 7.31 -12.64
CA ASN A 410 -22.67 6.07 -12.43
C ASN A 410 -21.86 4.81 -12.78
N THR A 411 -20.54 4.92 -12.90
CA THR A 411 -19.62 3.82 -13.17
C THR A 411 -18.69 3.56 -12.00
N SER A 412 -18.25 2.31 -11.85
CA SER A 412 -17.38 1.86 -10.76
C SER A 412 -16.20 1.07 -11.28
N LEU A 413 -15.03 1.28 -10.69
CA LEU A 413 -13.95 0.29 -10.74
C LEU A 413 -14.28 -0.84 -9.75
N LEU A 414 -13.98 -2.09 -10.12
CA LEU A 414 -14.01 -3.26 -9.23
C LEU A 414 -12.61 -3.87 -9.23
N VAL A 415 -11.90 -3.71 -8.12
CA VAL A 415 -10.52 -4.18 -7.94
C VAL A 415 -10.56 -5.55 -7.25
N PHE A 416 -10.15 -6.61 -7.94
CA PHE A 416 -10.38 -7.99 -7.50
C PHE A 416 -9.12 -8.87 -7.52
N GLY A 417 -9.07 -9.88 -6.64
CA GLY A 417 -7.95 -10.82 -6.51
C GLY A 417 -7.41 -10.91 -5.09
N LYS A 418 -6.59 -11.95 -4.83
CA LYS A 418 -5.89 -12.10 -3.55
C LYS A 418 -4.79 -11.05 -3.43
N GLY A 419 -4.87 -10.20 -2.42
CA GLY A 419 -3.89 -9.15 -2.12
C GLY A 419 -3.12 -9.42 -0.83
N ASP A 420 -2.56 -8.36 -0.28
CA ASP A 420 -1.89 -8.25 1.01
C ASP A 420 -0.69 -9.24 1.08
N GLY A 421 -0.94 -10.50 1.44
CA GLY A 421 0.01 -11.61 1.25
C GLY A 421 0.29 -11.97 -0.22
N GLY A 422 -0.48 -11.46 -1.18
CA GLY A 422 -0.29 -11.61 -2.62
C GLY A 422 -1.07 -12.73 -3.29
N GLY A 423 -0.53 -13.32 -4.36
CA GLY A 423 -1.13 -14.40 -5.15
C GLY A 423 -2.01 -13.94 -6.33
N GLY A 424 -2.71 -12.81 -6.20
CA GLY A 424 -3.52 -12.15 -7.23
C GLY A 424 -4.80 -12.91 -7.61
N PRO A 425 -5.52 -12.46 -8.66
CA PRO A 425 -6.68 -13.15 -9.21
C PRO A 425 -6.48 -14.65 -9.41
N THR A 426 -7.50 -15.46 -9.14
CA THR A 426 -7.52 -16.89 -9.49
C THR A 426 -8.25 -17.12 -10.82
N TRP A 427 -8.31 -18.37 -11.30
CA TRP A 427 -9.09 -18.68 -12.50
C TRP A 427 -10.60 -18.69 -12.17
N GLU A 428 -10.97 -19.03 -10.94
CA GLU A 428 -12.35 -18.96 -10.42
C GLU A 428 -12.87 -17.52 -10.47
N HIS A 429 -12.09 -16.52 -10.05
CA HIS A 429 -12.51 -15.10 -10.10
C HIS A 429 -12.92 -14.69 -11.52
N LEU A 430 -12.15 -15.06 -12.53
CA LEU A 430 -12.44 -14.75 -13.93
C LEU A 430 -13.66 -15.53 -14.45
N GLU A 431 -13.83 -16.79 -14.04
CA GLU A 431 -15.01 -17.59 -14.38
C GLU A 431 -16.29 -17.06 -13.72
N LYS A 432 -16.25 -16.59 -12.45
CA LYS A 432 -17.36 -15.92 -11.77
C LYS A 432 -17.78 -14.65 -12.49
N LEU A 433 -16.84 -13.76 -12.82
CA LEU A 433 -17.15 -12.50 -13.51
C LEU A 433 -17.77 -12.72 -14.90
N ARG A 434 -17.38 -13.79 -15.62
CA ARG A 434 -18.07 -14.20 -16.85
C ARG A 434 -19.54 -14.59 -16.62
N ARG A 435 -19.86 -15.22 -15.47
CA ARG A 435 -21.25 -15.54 -15.08
C ARG A 435 -22.03 -14.31 -14.63
N CYS A 436 -21.44 -13.46 -13.80
CA CYS A 436 -22.01 -12.17 -13.41
C CYS A 436 -22.41 -11.34 -14.65
N ARG A 437 -21.53 -11.19 -15.65
CA ARG A 437 -21.87 -10.50 -16.89
C ARG A 437 -22.99 -11.20 -17.67
N GLY A 438 -22.89 -12.52 -17.87
CA GLY A 438 -23.91 -13.29 -18.60
C GLY A 438 -25.30 -13.24 -17.94
N MET A 439 -25.34 -13.22 -16.60
CA MET A 439 -26.54 -13.03 -15.79
C MET A 439 -27.12 -11.62 -15.97
N ALA A 440 -26.29 -10.58 -15.84
CA ALA A 440 -26.72 -9.19 -16.01
C ALA A 440 -27.30 -8.92 -17.41
N ASP A 441 -26.80 -9.58 -18.45
CA ASP A 441 -27.35 -9.52 -19.82
C ASP A 441 -28.57 -10.43 -20.07
N THR A 442 -28.86 -11.40 -19.19
CA THR A 442 -29.94 -12.39 -19.38
C THR A 442 -31.17 -12.14 -18.49
N VAL A 443 -30.99 -11.60 -17.28
CA VAL A 443 -32.08 -11.31 -16.33
C VAL A 443 -32.04 -9.88 -15.76
N GLY A 444 -30.91 -9.17 -15.87
CA GLY A 444 -30.77 -7.83 -15.31
C GLY A 444 -30.59 -7.81 -13.79
N LEU A 445 -30.93 -6.67 -13.18
CA LEU A 445 -30.81 -6.31 -11.76
C LEU A 445 -29.39 -6.33 -11.15
N LEU A 446 -28.50 -7.23 -11.56
CA LEU A 446 -27.06 -7.15 -11.32
C LEU A 446 -26.42 -6.15 -12.33
N PRO A 447 -25.50 -5.27 -11.92
CA PRO A 447 -24.87 -4.33 -12.85
C PRO A 447 -23.94 -5.06 -13.84
N ARG A 448 -23.85 -4.52 -15.06
CA ARG A 448 -23.05 -5.14 -16.13
C ARG A 448 -21.57 -4.85 -15.93
N VAL A 449 -20.81 -5.88 -15.58
CA VAL A 449 -19.35 -5.87 -15.44
C VAL A 449 -18.64 -6.06 -16.79
N HIS A 450 -17.47 -5.46 -16.99
CA HIS A 450 -16.59 -5.64 -18.14
C HIS A 450 -15.14 -5.82 -17.70
N LEU A 451 -14.37 -6.67 -18.40
CA LEU A 451 -12.96 -6.93 -18.10
C LEU A 451 -11.98 -6.43 -19.18
N GLY A 452 -12.45 -6.08 -20.38
CA GLY A 452 -11.58 -5.83 -21.53
C GLY A 452 -10.83 -4.49 -21.53
N GLU A 453 -11.10 -3.61 -20.57
CA GLU A 453 -10.56 -2.26 -20.42
C GLU A 453 -9.78 -2.15 -19.12
N GLY A 454 -8.71 -1.37 -19.11
CA GLY A 454 -7.82 -1.18 -17.99
C GLY A 454 -8.10 0.04 -17.10
N VAL A 455 -7.14 0.30 -16.21
CA VAL A 455 -7.19 1.40 -15.24
C VAL A 455 -7.06 2.75 -15.95
N GLU A 456 -6.15 2.85 -16.92
CA GLU A 456 -5.97 4.04 -17.75
C GLU A 456 -7.30 4.40 -18.43
N GLU A 457 -7.93 3.48 -19.15
CA GLU A 457 -9.18 3.75 -19.88
C GLU A 457 -10.39 4.11 -18.99
N PHE A 458 -10.37 3.72 -17.71
CA PHE A 458 -11.33 4.17 -16.71
C PHE A 458 -11.07 5.62 -16.29
N PHE A 459 -9.84 5.97 -15.90
CA PHE A 459 -9.48 7.34 -15.53
C PHE A 459 -9.55 8.31 -16.71
N ASP A 460 -9.25 7.84 -17.93
CA ASP A 460 -9.34 8.59 -19.20
C ASP A 460 -10.76 9.13 -19.46
N ARG A 461 -11.80 8.47 -18.90
CA ARG A 461 -13.20 8.94 -18.92
C ARG A 461 -13.54 9.87 -17.76
N LEU A 462 -12.98 9.61 -16.58
CA LEU A 462 -13.18 10.44 -15.39
C LEU A 462 -12.50 11.81 -15.55
N GLU A 463 -11.29 11.84 -16.08
CA GLU A 463 -10.52 13.05 -16.40
C GLU A 463 -11.26 13.95 -17.39
N LYS A 464 -11.83 13.38 -18.47
CA LYS A 464 -12.65 14.11 -19.45
C LYS A 464 -13.97 14.67 -18.88
N LYS A 465 -14.36 14.27 -17.67
CA LYS A 465 -15.45 14.89 -16.88
C LYS A 465 -14.93 15.87 -15.82
N ALA A 466 -13.75 15.61 -15.25
CA ALA A 466 -13.08 16.46 -14.28
C ALA A 466 -12.35 17.67 -14.90
N SER A 467 -12.16 17.69 -16.22
CA SER A 467 -11.42 18.73 -16.97
C SER A 467 -12.07 20.12 -17.00
N GLU A 468 -13.13 20.36 -16.19
CA GLU A 468 -13.54 21.72 -15.83
C GLU A 468 -12.62 22.36 -14.75
N GLY A 469 -11.66 21.59 -14.20
CA GLY A 469 -10.38 22.13 -13.75
C GLY A 469 -9.78 21.49 -12.50
N LEU A 470 -8.73 20.66 -12.66
CA LEU A 470 -7.80 20.24 -11.62
C LEU A 470 -6.56 19.57 -12.25
N ASP A 471 -5.36 20.14 -12.04
CA ASP A 471 -4.07 19.55 -12.42
C ASP A 471 -3.43 18.87 -11.19
N PHE A 472 -2.71 17.76 -11.36
CA PHE A 472 -2.10 16.99 -10.25
C PHE A 472 -0.64 16.59 -10.52
N VAL A 473 0.21 16.57 -9.47
CA VAL A 473 1.66 16.27 -9.51
C VAL A 473 2.16 15.57 -8.22
N THR A 474 3.39 15.02 -8.25
CA THR A 474 3.93 13.97 -7.37
C THR A 474 5.08 14.39 -6.39
N TRP A 475 5.94 13.44 -5.97
CA TRP A 475 6.90 13.36 -4.82
C TRP A 475 8.20 14.21 -4.92
N LYS A 476 9.11 14.39 -3.94
CA LYS A 476 9.22 14.22 -2.44
C LYS A 476 10.34 15.22 -1.94
N SER A 477 11.13 15.18 -0.83
CA SER A 477 11.62 14.11 0.09
C SER A 477 12.39 14.65 1.36
N GLU A 478 12.95 13.78 2.23
CA GLU A 478 13.47 14.02 3.63
C GLU A 478 14.72 14.93 3.89
N ILE A 479 14.87 15.38 5.15
CA ILE A 479 15.85 16.39 5.66
C ILE A 479 17.33 16.03 5.47
N MET A 480 17.86 14.96 6.09
CA MET A 480 19.32 14.69 6.06
C MET A 480 19.83 14.53 4.62
N LEU A 481 19.03 13.89 3.76
CA LEU A 481 19.36 13.73 2.35
C LEU A 481 19.21 15.04 1.57
N HIS A 482 18.19 15.86 1.84
CA HIS A 482 18.13 17.23 1.30
C HIS A 482 19.40 18.04 1.61
N ASP A 483 19.89 17.97 2.86
CA ASP A 483 21.09 18.70 3.28
C ASP A 483 22.34 18.22 2.54
N ILE A 484 22.47 16.90 2.34
CA ILE A 484 23.51 16.28 1.53
C ILE A 484 23.39 16.69 0.05
N GLU A 485 22.18 16.65 -0.55
CA GLU A 485 21.95 17.04 -1.95
C GLU A 485 22.29 18.53 -2.18
N GLN A 486 21.88 19.41 -1.26
CA GLN A 486 22.17 20.84 -1.32
C GLN A 486 23.68 21.11 -1.24
N LEU A 487 24.37 20.53 -0.26
CA LEU A 487 25.81 20.72 -0.06
C LEU A 487 26.62 20.07 -1.21
N ALA A 488 26.22 18.89 -1.71
CA ALA A 488 26.83 18.25 -2.87
C ALA A 488 26.60 19.03 -4.17
N THR A 489 25.41 19.62 -4.34
CA THR A 489 25.10 20.51 -5.46
C THR A 489 26.03 21.71 -5.44
N LEU A 490 26.12 22.42 -4.30
CA LEU A 490 27.01 23.57 -4.11
C LEU A 490 28.49 23.23 -4.34
N ALA A 491 28.97 22.09 -3.82
CA ALA A 491 30.33 21.61 -4.05
C ALA A 491 30.60 21.30 -5.53
N SER A 492 29.70 20.57 -6.20
CA SER A 492 29.88 20.17 -7.61
C SER A 492 29.93 21.32 -8.61
N ILE A 493 29.43 22.50 -8.20
CA ILE A 493 29.48 23.75 -8.96
C ILE A 493 30.74 24.56 -8.61
N LYS A 494 31.13 24.64 -7.32
CA LYS A 494 32.18 25.54 -6.84
C LYS A 494 33.61 24.98 -6.90
N SER A 495 33.79 23.67 -6.69
CA SER A 495 35.12 23.07 -6.50
C SER A 495 35.48 21.96 -7.50
N GLY A 496 34.59 21.64 -8.44
CA GLY A 496 34.77 20.53 -9.38
C GLY A 496 34.54 19.14 -8.76
N TYR A 497 34.01 19.09 -7.54
CA TYR A 497 33.59 17.85 -6.87
C TYR A 497 32.59 17.04 -7.72
N LYS A 498 32.72 15.71 -7.75
CA LYS A 498 31.78 14.85 -8.45
C LYS A 498 30.55 14.63 -7.56
N TYR A 499 29.37 15.02 -8.04
CA TYR A 499 28.10 14.78 -7.35
C TYR A 499 27.89 13.25 -7.15
N PRO A 500 27.67 12.76 -5.90
CA PRO A 500 27.64 11.34 -5.60
C PRO A 500 26.25 10.74 -5.85
N LYS A 501 25.71 10.87 -7.07
CA LYS A 501 24.36 10.40 -7.47
C LYS A 501 24.13 8.92 -7.11
N GLU A 502 25.16 8.08 -7.21
CA GLU A 502 25.06 6.65 -6.90
C GLU A 502 24.88 6.39 -5.39
N ASP A 503 25.69 7.01 -4.51
CA ASP A 503 25.50 6.90 -3.06
C ASP A 503 24.15 7.54 -2.62
N ILE A 504 23.78 8.69 -3.21
CA ILE A 504 22.52 9.41 -2.90
C ILE A 504 21.28 8.61 -3.33
N ASP A 505 21.27 8.04 -4.54
CA ASP A 505 20.15 7.23 -5.02
C ASP A 505 19.99 5.95 -4.19
N ASP A 506 21.08 5.26 -3.88
CA ASP A 506 21.05 4.05 -3.05
C ASP A 506 20.63 4.37 -1.59
N MET A 507 20.82 5.60 -1.11
CA MET A 507 20.23 6.10 0.14
C MET A 507 18.75 6.46 -0.02
N TRP A 508 18.33 7.08 -1.13
CA TRP A 508 16.93 7.40 -1.39
C TRP A 508 16.08 6.15 -1.54
N GLU A 509 16.49 5.16 -2.34
CA GLU A 509 15.77 3.90 -2.48
C GLU A 509 15.59 3.17 -1.14
N ALA A 510 16.59 3.26 -0.25
CA ALA A 510 16.56 2.68 1.08
C ALA A 510 15.57 3.39 2.00
N VAL A 511 15.60 4.73 2.06
CA VAL A 511 14.62 5.55 2.79
C VAL A 511 13.20 5.30 2.27
N LEU A 512 13.01 5.38 0.95
CA LEU A 512 11.70 5.17 0.31
C LEU A 512 11.15 3.75 0.54
N LEU A 513 12.01 2.76 0.77
CA LEU A 513 11.59 1.40 1.13
C LEU A 513 11.08 1.33 2.58
N CYS A 514 11.76 1.96 3.54
CA CYS A 514 11.29 2.06 4.92
C CYS A 514 10.03 2.95 5.06
N GLN A 515 9.75 3.83 4.11
CA GLN A 515 8.52 4.64 4.07
C GLN A 515 7.26 3.85 3.64
N PHE A 516 7.34 2.52 3.41
CA PHE A 516 6.18 1.66 3.13
C PHE A 516 5.09 1.79 4.22
N HIS A 517 3.82 1.68 3.84
CA HIS A 517 2.69 2.06 4.72
C HIS A 517 2.47 1.15 5.95
N ASP A 518 3.07 -0.05 6.03
CA ASP A 518 3.13 -0.81 7.28
C ASP A 518 4.49 -0.77 8.00
N CYS A 519 5.50 -0.16 7.38
CA CYS A 519 6.83 -0.04 7.97
C CYS A 519 6.93 1.25 8.80
N LEU A 520 6.61 2.39 8.20
CA LEU A 520 6.76 3.71 8.82
C LEU A 520 5.76 4.00 9.97
N PRO A 521 4.48 3.58 9.90
CA PRO A 521 3.55 3.78 11.02
C PRO A 521 3.75 2.84 12.21
N GLY A 522 4.64 1.83 12.11
CA GLY A 522 4.92 0.90 13.21
C GLY A 522 3.99 -0.33 13.30
N SER A 523 3.45 -0.80 12.17
CA SER A 523 2.47 -1.90 12.10
C SER A 523 2.99 -3.26 11.56
N SER A 524 4.29 -3.39 11.31
CA SER A 524 4.96 -4.64 10.92
C SER A 524 5.43 -5.50 12.11
N ILE A 525 5.83 -6.75 11.84
CA ILE A 525 6.50 -7.63 12.83
C ILE A 525 7.95 -7.20 13.12
N GLU A 526 8.47 -7.58 14.29
CA GLU A 526 9.86 -7.37 14.78
C GLU A 526 10.94 -7.53 13.69
N MET A 527 10.89 -8.64 12.93
CA MET A 527 11.83 -8.96 11.84
C MET A 527 11.89 -7.91 10.71
N CYS A 528 10.85 -7.07 10.56
CA CYS A 528 10.82 -5.99 9.58
C CYS A 528 11.51 -4.73 10.11
N TYR A 529 11.52 -4.52 11.43
CA TYR A 529 12.28 -3.44 12.05
C TYR A 529 13.77 -3.78 12.09
N ASP A 530 14.14 -5.04 12.39
CA ASP A 530 15.51 -5.54 12.24
C ASP A 530 16.07 -5.26 10.82
N ASP A 531 15.31 -5.67 9.80
CA ASP A 531 15.57 -5.39 8.37
C ASP A 531 15.76 -3.87 8.12
N SER A 532 14.89 -3.03 8.72
CA SER A 532 14.89 -1.57 8.52
C SER A 532 16.00 -0.83 9.27
N ASP A 533 16.40 -1.28 10.47
CA ASP A 533 17.43 -0.67 11.30
C ASP A 533 18.82 -0.92 10.72
N GLU A 534 19.08 -2.12 10.15
CA GLU A 534 20.31 -2.34 9.38
C GLU A 534 20.37 -1.39 8.17
N LEU A 535 19.23 -1.21 7.49
CA LEU A 535 19.13 -0.36 6.31
C LEU A 535 19.32 1.12 6.65
N TYR A 536 18.67 1.65 7.70
CA TYR A 536 18.88 3.01 8.19
C TYR A 536 20.30 3.23 8.71
N ALA A 537 20.88 2.28 9.46
CA ALA A 537 22.27 2.36 9.91
C ALA A 537 23.26 2.44 8.73
N LYS A 538 22.99 1.73 7.62
CA LYS A 538 23.74 1.88 6.36
C LYS A 538 23.54 3.27 5.74
N VAL A 539 22.32 3.81 5.72
CA VAL A 539 22.02 5.17 5.23
C VAL A 539 22.78 6.22 6.05
N PHE A 540 22.62 6.27 7.38
CA PHE A 540 23.32 7.24 8.25
C PHE A 540 24.84 7.18 8.08
N LYS A 541 25.43 5.98 8.08
CA LYS A 541 26.88 5.77 7.86
C LYS A 541 27.37 6.27 6.50
N THR A 542 26.53 6.19 5.46
CA THR A 542 26.83 6.69 4.12
C THR A 542 26.69 8.21 4.06
N GLY A 543 25.64 8.76 4.69
CA GLY A 543 25.41 10.19 4.82
C GLY A 543 26.52 10.91 5.59
N GLU A 544 26.93 10.38 6.75
CA GLU A 544 28.07 10.89 7.53
C GLU A 544 29.37 10.97 6.72
N LYS A 545 29.67 9.94 5.92
CA LYS A 545 30.85 9.90 5.04
C LYS A 545 30.78 11.05 4.03
N ILE A 546 29.65 11.17 3.31
CA ILE A 546 29.47 12.23 2.32
C ILE A 546 29.53 13.61 2.98
N PHE A 547 28.92 13.79 4.15
CA PHE A 547 28.95 15.05 4.90
C PHE A 547 30.38 15.46 5.27
N LYS A 548 31.21 14.52 5.75
CA LYS A 548 32.62 14.76 6.09
C LYS A 548 33.47 15.08 4.85
N ASP A 549 33.21 14.41 3.71
CA ASP A 549 33.82 14.75 2.43
C ASP A 549 33.43 16.18 1.98
N LEU A 550 32.14 16.56 2.13
CA LEU A 550 31.62 17.87 1.76
C LEU A 550 32.11 19.00 2.67
N GLN A 551 32.20 18.79 3.98
CA GLN A 551 32.81 19.72 4.94
C GLN A 551 34.24 20.08 4.51
N SER A 552 35.05 19.05 4.18
CA SER A 552 36.43 19.21 3.72
C SER A 552 36.52 20.00 2.40
N VAL A 553 35.64 19.70 1.45
CA VAL A 553 35.59 20.36 0.13
C VAL A 553 35.06 21.79 0.18
N LEU A 554 34.14 22.11 1.09
CA LEU A 554 33.52 23.43 1.24
C LEU A 554 34.24 24.31 2.27
N GLY A 555 35.16 23.76 3.06
CA GLY A 555 35.90 24.48 4.10
C GLY A 555 35.10 24.77 5.38
N VAL A 556 34.11 23.93 5.69
CA VAL A 556 33.22 24.07 6.86
C VAL A 556 33.74 23.23 8.03
N GLN A 557 33.58 23.72 9.27
CA GLN A 557 34.00 23.05 10.50
C GLN A 557 32.88 23.12 11.54
N ASP A 558 32.61 22.01 12.23
CA ASP A 558 31.52 21.92 13.23
C ASP A 558 31.77 22.75 14.49
N ILE A 559 33.05 22.94 14.87
CA ILE A 559 33.44 23.62 16.11
C ILE A 559 34.41 24.75 15.78
N ILE A 560 33.90 25.98 15.72
CA ILE A 560 34.73 27.19 15.65
C ILE A 560 35.03 27.66 17.07
N SER A 561 36.30 27.62 17.48
CA SER A 561 36.74 28.26 18.73
C SER A 561 36.85 29.78 18.54
N ILE A 562 36.08 30.54 19.32
CA ILE A 562 35.85 31.98 19.10
C ILE A 562 36.77 32.86 19.98
N GLY A 563 37.73 32.23 20.65
CA GLY A 563 38.73 32.88 21.51
C GLY A 563 38.22 33.18 22.91
N GLU A 564 39.16 33.47 23.82
CA GLU A 564 38.99 33.47 25.28
C GLU A 564 37.99 34.50 25.85
N ASN A 565 37.39 35.36 25.03
CA ASN A 565 36.54 36.46 25.52
C ASN A 565 35.40 36.86 24.55
N ARG A 566 34.96 35.92 23.71
CA ARG A 566 33.84 36.11 22.77
C ARG A 566 32.95 34.87 22.74
N ALA A 567 31.67 35.04 23.02
CA ALA A 567 30.67 34.05 22.69
C ALA A 567 30.30 34.20 21.20
N GLY A 568 29.83 33.11 20.59
CA GLY A 568 29.18 33.17 19.29
C GLY A 568 27.91 32.36 19.30
N VAL A 569 26.91 32.85 18.58
CA VAL A 569 25.63 32.17 18.38
C VAL A 569 25.48 31.93 16.89
N ALA A 570 25.21 30.69 16.51
CA ALA A 570 24.82 30.35 15.16
C ALA A 570 23.44 30.97 14.88
N CYS A 571 23.33 31.79 13.84
CA CYS A 571 22.12 32.57 13.55
C CYS A 571 21.79 32.52 12.06
N GLY A 572 20.58 32.05 11.72
CA GLY A 572 20.07 31.99 10.36
C GLY A 572 18.85 31.08 10.25
N GLU A 573 18.37 30.91 9.03
CA GLU A 573 17.41 29.86 8.64
C GLU A 573 18.08 28.98 7.58
N GLY A 574 17.91 27.66 7.66
CA GLY A 574 18.54 26.68 6.78
C GLY A 574 20.02 26.39 7.07
N ASN A 575 20.59 25.52 6.23
CA ASN A 575 21.69 24.61 6.60
C ASN A 575 23.10 25.23 6.68
N LEU A 576 23.20 26.56 6.56
CA LEU A 576 24.46 27.31 6.62
C LEU A 576 24.31 28.49 7.58
N LEU A 577 24.31 28.19 8.88
CA LEU A 577 24.14 29.19 9.93
C LEU A 577 25.36 30.12 10.04
N ASN A 578 25.11 31.43 10.05
CA ASN A 578 26.16 32.42 10.24
C ASN A 578 26.44 32.62 11.74
N ILE A 579 27.67 32.36 12.19
CA ILE A 579 28.05 32.64 13.59
C ILE A 579 28.20 34.14 13.80
N LYS A 580 27.25 34.76 14.49
CA LYS A 580 27.41 36.11 15.03
C LYS A 580 28.30 36.02 16.26
N THR A 581 29.35 36.85 16.35
CA THR A 581 30.28 36.87 17.49
C THR A 581 30.06 38.11 18.34
N PHE A 582 29.93 37.90 19.65
CA PHE A 582 29.61 38.92 20.64
C PHE A 582 30.78 39.07 21.62
N LYS A 583 30.86 40.19 22.33
CA LYS A 583 31.70 40.27 23.54
C LYS A 583 30.91 39.68 24.70
N ILE A 584 31.58 38.92 25.57
CA ILE A 584 30.97 38.46 26.81
C ILE A 584 30.78 39.68 27.73
N THR A 585 29.56 39.89 28.21
CA THR A 585 29.19 40.94 29.18
C THR A 585 29.07 40.35 30.59
N GLU A 586 29.29 41.18 31.61
CA GLU A 586 29.20 40.74 33.02
C GLU A 586 27.76 40.40 33.45
N THR A 587 26.75 40.95 32.76
CA THR A 587 25.33 40.61 32.94
C THR A 587 24.89 39.57 31.90
N PRO A 588 24.21 38.46 32.31
CA PRO A 588 23.69 37.46 31.39
C PRO A 588 22.35 37.89 30.77
N GLU A 589 22.15 37.56 29.49
CA GLU A 589 20.92 37.81 28.71
C GLU A 589 19.72 36.91 29.14
N VAL A 590 19.99 35.90 29.97
CA VAL A 590 18.98 35.00 30.56
C VAL A 590 19.37 34.73 32.02
N THR A 591 18.42 34.87 32.93
CA THR A 591 18.57 34.56 34.36
C THR A 591 17.73 33.35 34.75
N VAL A 592 18.25 32.50 35.64
CA VAL A 592 17.47 31.43 36.29
C VAL A 592 17.68 31.48 37.82
N GLU A 593 16.60 31.57 38.57
CA GLU A 593 16.62 31.74 40.04
C GLU A 593 15.59 30.85 40.74
N GLU A 594 15.95 30.24 41.87
CA GLU A 594 15.00 29.55 42.76
C GLU A 594 14.33 30.58 43.68
N VAL A 595 13.15 31.07 43.29
CA VAL A 595 12.45 32.17 44.00
C VAL A 595 11.75 31.70 45.28
N ARG A 596 11.38 30.41 45.33
CA ARG A 596 10.86 29.69 46.50
C ARG A 596 11.31 28.23 46.37
N LYS A 597 11.39 27.49 47.47
CA LYS A 597 11.86 26.09 47.45
C LYS A 597 11.08 25.25 46.42
N GLY A 598 11.75 24.73 45.40
CA GLY A 598 11.16 23.94 44.31
C GLY A 598 10.50 24.75 43.19
N VAL A 599 10.55 26.09 43.25
CA VAL A 599 9.95 27.01 42.28
C VAL A 599 11.05 27.86 41.63
N PHE A 600 11.26 27.65 40.34
CA PHE A 600 12.32 28.27 39.57
C PHE A 600 11.74 29.26 38.57
N VAL A 601 12.37 30.41 38.39
CA VAL A 601 11.98 31.41 37.38
C VAL A 601 13.12 31.56 36.38
N LEU A 602 12.84 31.24 35.11
CA LEU A 602 13.69 31.56 33.97
C LEU A 602 13.18 32.86 33.35
N GLN A 603 14.05 33.81 33.04
CA GLN A 603 13.64 35.10 32.50
C GLN A 603 14.67 35.64 31.51
N ASN A 604 14.18 36.20 30.41
CA ASN A 604 14.93 36.99 29.43
C ASN A 604 14.09 38.22 29.04
N ASP A 605 14.53 39.00 28.05
CA ASP A 605 13.84 40.24 27.64
C ASP A 605 12.48 40.07 26.92
N GLN A 606 12.08 38.83 26.58
CA GLN A 606 10.81 38.54 25.90
C GLN A 606 9.86 37.69 26.73
N LEU A 607 10.38 36.75 27.52
CA LEU A 607 9.62 35.75 28.25
C LEU A 607 10.03 35.68 29.72
N ARG A 608 9.08 35.32 30.57
CA ARG A 608 9.30 34.90 31.96
C ARG A 608 8.55 33.60 32.22
N VAL A 609 9.30 32.53 32.47
CA VAL A 609 8.78 31.18 32.71
C VAL A 609 8.91 30.87 34.21
N SER A 610 7.82 30.40 34.82
CA SER A 610 7.84 29.87 36.19
C SER A 610 7.66 28.35 36.14
N VAL A 611 8.59 27.61 36.73
CA VAL A 611 8.59 26.14 36.80
C VAL A 611 8.43 25.71 38.25
N GLU A 612 7.46 24.85 38.51
CA GLU A 612 7.11 24.33 39.84
C GLU A 612 6.84 22.83 39.69
N ASP A 613 7.49 21.99 40.50
CA ASP A 613 7.37 20.52 40.43
C ASP A 613 7.42 19.93 39.00
N GLY A 614 8.33 20.41 38.15
CA GLY A 614 8.59 19.90 36.80
C GLY A 614 7.64 20.39 35.71
N TYR A 615 6.55 21.08 36.05
CA TYR A 615 5.63 21.72 35.10
C TYR A 615 5.82 23.24 35.09
N ILE A 616 5.42 23.87 33.98
CA ILE A 616 5.39 25.32 33.82
C ILE A 616 4.06 25.83 34.41
N SER A 617 4.14 26.61 35.48
CA SER A 617 2.99 27.20 36.18
C SER A 617 2.64 28.63 35.73
N SER A 618 3.51 29.25 34.92
CA SER A 618 3.29 30.54 34.24
C SER A 618 4.29 30.69 33.10
N LEU A 619 3.82 31.20 31.95
CA LEU A 619 4.63 31.60 30.80
C LEU A 619 4.16 33.00 30.38
N TYR A 620 4.80 34.02 30.92
CA TYR A 620 4.40 35.41 30.70
C TYR A 620 5.21 36.04 29.57
N ASP A 621 4.53 36.49 28.51
CA ASP A 621 5.10 37.27 27.42
C ASP A 621 5.27 38.73 27.88
N ARG A 622 6.52 39.18 27.94
CA ARG A 622 6.93 40.52 28.39
C ARG A 622 6.77 41.60 27.31
N LYS A 623 6.57 41.24 26.05
CA LYS A 623 6.28 42.16 24.92
C LYS A 623 4.77 42.38 24.76
N ALA A 624 3.98 41.32 24.91
CA ALA A 624 2.52 41.34 24.81
C ALA A 624 1.82 41.63 26.14
N GLU A 625 2.58 41.67 27.24
CA GLU A 625 2.10 41.86 28.63
C GLU A 625 1.03 40.84 29.06
N ARG A 626 1.06 39.63 28.49
CA ARG A 626 0.03 38.58 28.59
C ARG A 626 0.59 37.28 29.19
N GLU A 627 -0.19 36.64 30.05
CA GLU A 627 0.05 35.26 30.49
C GLU A 627 -0.43 34.28 29.40
N VAL A 628 0.40 33.29 29.07
CA VAL A 628 0.10 32.31 28.02
C VAL A 628 -0.49 31.02 28.58
N VAL A 629 -0.17 30.64 29.84
CA VAL A 629 -0.76 29.43 30.47
C VAL A 629 -2.17 29.74 30.98
N ALA A 630 -3.14 28.90 30.62
CA ALA A 630 -4.52 29.03 31.08
C ALA A 630 -4.59 28.99 32.62
N LYS A 631 -5.46 29.81 33.21
CA LYS A 631 -5.51 30.03 34.67
C LYS A 631 -5.67 28.73 35.48
N GLY A 632 -4.59 28.30 36.14
CA GLY A 632 -4.56 27.09 36.95
C GLY A 632 -4.25 25.80 36.16
N GLY A 633 -3.94 25.92 34.87
CA GLY A 633 -3.36 24.85 34.07
C GLY A 633 -1.89 24.62 34.41
N LYS A 634 -1.36 23.49 33.91
CA LYS A 634 0.04 23.10 34.02
C LYS A 634 0.57 22.83 32.61
N ALA A 635 1.46 23.67 32.10
CA ALA A 635 2.14 23.41 30.84
C ALA A 635 3.33 22.46 31.07
N ASN A 636 3.70 21.65 30.08
CA ASN A 636 4.70 20.57 30.24
C ASN A 636 4.28 19.51 31.29
N GLN A 637 2.98 19.30 31.54
CA GLN A 637 2.52 18.23 32.42
C GLN A 637 2.51 16.90 31.65
N LEU A 638 3.33 15.94 32.11
CA LEU A 638 3.31 14.57 31.59
C LEU A 638 2.09 13.81 32.14
N VAL A 639 1.37 13.14 31.25
CA VAL A 639 0.17 12.35 31.53
C VAL A 639 0.28 10.98 30.87
N ILE A 640 -0.22 9.96 31.55
CA ILE A 640 -0.29 8.58 31.05
C ILE A 640 -1.74 8.13 30.97
N PHE A 641 -2.07 7.42 29.90
CA PHE A 641 -3.36 6.80 29.63
C PHE A 641 -3.19 5.29 29.49
N ASP A 642 -4.23 4.52 29.81
CA ASP A 642 -4.34 3.11 29.38
C ASP A 642 -4.61 3.07 27.88
N ASP A 643 -3.78 2.35 27.13
CA ASP A 643 -3.96 2.16 25.69
C ASP A 643 -4.40 0.73 25.38
N LYS A 644 -5.66 0.59 24.98
CA LYS A 644 -6.38 -0.70 24.89
C LYS A 644 -7.45 -0.61 23.78
N PRO A 645 -7.05 -0.61 22.50
CA PRO A 645 -7.99 -0.53 21.38
C PRO A 645 -8.88 -1.76 21.24
N LEU A 646 -9.91 -1.66 20.39
CA LEU A 646 -10.89 -2.74 20.17
C LEU A 646 -10.38 -3.87 19.27
N TYR A 647 -9.53 -3.57 18.28
CA TYR A 647 -9.12 -4.54 17.25
C TYR A 647 -7.59 -4.60 17.07
N TRP A 648 -6.96 -3.54 16.58
CA TRP A 648 -5.58 -3.59 16.06
C TRP A 648 -4.59 -2.86 16.96
N GLN A 649 -3.91 -3.60 17.85
CA GLN A 649 -3.06 -3.06 18.94
C GLN A 649 -1.86 -2.18 18.54
N ALA A 650 -1.50 -2.12 17.25
CA ALA A 650 -0.43 -1.27 16.72
C ALA A 650 -0.91 -0.26 15.65
N TRP A 651 -2.23 -0.17 15.42
CA TRP A 651 -2.85 0.76 14.45
C TRP A 651 -3.88 1.67 15.12
N ASP A 652 -4.71 1.10 16.00
CA ASP A 652 -5.86 1.78 16.61
C ASP A 652 -5.46 2.50 17.91
N VAL A 653 -5.92 3.75 18.05
CA VAL A 653 -6.06 4.40 19.37
C VAL A 653 -7.50 4.88 19.48
N GLU A 654 -8.18 4.47 20.56
CA GLU A 654 -9.62 4.68 20.72
C GLU A 654 -9.94 5.95 21.50
N VAL A 655 -11.05 6.64 21.17
CA VAL A 655 -11.44 7.92 21.81
C VAL A 655 -11.56 7.78 23.34
N TYR A 656 -12.00 6.61 23.82
CA TYR A 656 -12.17 6.33 25.25
C TYR A 656 -10.85 6.20 26.04
N HIS A 657 -9.67 6.17 25.39
CA HIS A 657 -8.40 6.18 26.13
C HIS A 657 -8.31 7.42 27.03
N LEU A 658 -8.88 8.55 26.60
CA LEU A 658 -8.90 9.82 27.32
C LEU A 658 -9.54 9.74 28.72
N ASP A 659 -10.53 8.84 28.93
CA ASP A 659 -11.18 8.64 30.23
C ASP A 659 -10.24 8.05 31.30
N SER A 660 -9.11 7.48 30.89
CA SER A 660 -8.11 6.88 31.78
C SER A 660 -7.00 7.84 32.28
N ARG A 661 -7.07 9.13 31.89
CA ARG A 661 -6.03 10.15 32.13
C ARG A 661 -5.48 10.15 33.56
N LYS A 662 -4.17 9.96 33.70
CA LYS A 662 -3.46 10.04 34.98
C LYS A 662 -2.22 10.93 34.86
N GLU A 663 -2.14 11.97 35.68
CA GLU A 663 -0.92 12.79 35.80
C GLU A 663 0.21 11.97 36.43
N LEU A 664 1.41 12.09 35.86
CA LEU A 664 2.60 11.50 36.46
C LEU A 664 3.08 12.34 37.65
N SER A 665 3.41 11.66 38.75
CA SER A 665 4.02 12.30 39.93
C SER A 665 5.42 12.79 39.59
N PRO A 666 5.74 14.08 39.81
CA PRO A 666 7.03 14.65 39.44
C PRO A 666 8.18 14.20 40.34
N GLY A 667 9.40 14.25 39.79
CA GLY A 667 10.65 13.99 40.49
C GLY A 667 11.17 15.20 41.27
N THR A 668 12.50 15.36 41.34
CA THR A 668 13.12 16.54 41.98
C THR A 668 13.58 17.55 40.94
N THR A 669 12.92 18.72 40.87
CA THR A 669 13.34 19.82 39.99
C THR A 669 14.56 20.56 40.57
N LYS A 670 15.55 20.89 39.74
CA LYS A 670 16.79 21.61 40.10
C LYS A 670 17.30 22.42 38.91
N ILE A 671 18.12 23.45 39.19
CA ILE A 671 18.96 24.12 38.17
C ILE A 671 20.12 23.18 37.80
N PHE A 672 20.46 23.11 36.51
CA PHE A 672 21.51 22.24 35.96
C PHE A 672 22.29 22.95 34.83
N GLN A 673 23.51 22.50 34.54
CA GLN A 673 24.31 22.85 33.36
C GLN A 673 24.78 21.54 32.72
N ALA A 674 24.78 21.49 31.39
CA ALA A 674 24.77 20.26 30.57
C ALA A 674 25.80 19.17 30.95
N ASP A 675 25.42 17.92 30.66
CA ASP A 675 26.10 16.62 30.83
C ASP A 675 25.34 15.62 31.75
N ALA A 676 24.02 15.43 31.56
CA ALA A 676 23.26 14.39 32.27
C ALA A 676 22.02 13.86 31.53
N HIS A 677 21.70 12.59 31.79
CA HIS A 677 20.55 11.85 31.27
C HIS A 677 19.24 12.19 32.02
N GLN A 678 18.61 13.34 31.75
CA GLN A 678 17.41 13.82 32.46
C GLN A 678 16.48 14.67 31.57
N THR A 679 15.20 14.73 31.92
CA THR A 679 14.25 15.73 31.40
C THR A 679 14.66 17.13 31.87
N TYR A 680 14.69 18.11 30.96
CA TYR A 680 15.01 19.51 31.28
C TYR A 680 14.15 20.52 30.51
N ILE A 681 14.05 21.73 31.08
CA ILE A 681 13.36 22.89 30.51
C ILE A 681 14.39 24.03 30.39
N SER A 682 14.46 24.65 29.21
CA SER A 682 15.44 25.65 28.80
C SER A 682 14.74 26.91 28.27
N LEU A 683 15.40 28.07 28.35
CA LEU A 683 14.92 29.34 27.81
C LEU A 683 16.01 29.96 26.94
N SER A 684 15.70 30.16 25.65
CA SER A 684 16.63 30.76 24.68
C SER A 684 17.05 32.20 25.04
N ALA A 685 18.17 32.68 24.50
CA ALA A 685 18.59 34.07 24.68
C ALA A 685 17.82 35.06 23.77
N ALA A 686 17.47 36.23 24.32
CA ALA A 686 16.51 37.16 23.74
C ALA A 686 17.12 38.20 22.77
N PHE A 687 17.52 37.79 21.56
CA PHE A 687 18.15 38.74 20.62
C PHE A 687 17.19 39.68 19.90
N LYS A 688 17.60 40.93 19.69
CA LYS A 688 16.81 41.95 18.97
C LYS A 688 16.56 41.54 17.52
N GLY A 689 15.28 41.34 17.17
CA GLY A 689 14.86 40.88 15.85
C GLY A 689 14.82 39.36 15.68
N GLN A 690 14.98 38.60 16.77
CA GLN A 690 14.75 37.15 16.81
C GLN A 690 13.69 36.84 17.87
N GLN A 691 12.90 35.79 17.67
CA GLN A 691 11.89 35.36 18.64
C GLN A 691 12.53 34.44 19.68
N SER A 692 12.17 34.63 20.95
CA SER A 692 12.52 33.72 22.04
C SER A 692 11.55 32.53 22.07
N TYR A 693 12.08 31.36 22.40
CA TYR A 693 11.32 30.13 22.67
C TYR A 693 11.71 29.52 24.02
N VAL A 694 10.83 28.64 24.52
CA VAL A 694 11.10 27.71 25.62
C VAL A 694 11.32 26.34 24.99
N GLU A 695 12.30 25.60 25.46
CA GLU A 695 12.69 24.29 24.93
C GLU A 695 12.55 23.24 26.03
N MET A 696 11.99 22.07 25.68
CA MET A 696 11.81 20.96 26.61
C MET A 696 12.34 19.69 25.99
N HIS A 697 13.23 19.00 26.71
CA HIS A 697 13.81 17.73 26.31
C HIS A 697 13.43 16.66 27.32
N SER A 698 13.05 15.47 26.88
CA SER A 698 12.72 14.33 27.74
C SER A 698 13.46 13.09 27.30
N GLU A 699 14.14 12.44 28.24
CA GLU A 699 14.70 11.09 28.08
C GLU A 699 13.83 10.11 28.87
N VAL A 700 13.41 9.01 28.24
CA VAL A 700 12.41 8.09 28.79
C VAL A 700 12.86 6.65 28.59
N GLU A 701 13.20 5.96 29.68
CA GLU A 701 13.32 4.50 29.66
C GLU A 701 11.91 3.89 29.72
N TRP A 702 11.40 3.44 28.58
CA TRP A 702 10.03 2.94 28.45
C TRP A 702 9.96 1.43 28.63
N GLN A 703 9.35 1.00 29.74
CA GLN A 703 9.13 -0.41 30.12
C GLN A 703 7.64 -0.72 30.38
N GLU A 704 6.75 0.24 30.08
CA GLU A 704 5.31 0.13 30.29
C GLU A 704 4.62 -0.64 29.15
N SER A 705 3.49 -1.27 29.43
CA SER A 705 2.71 -2.05 28.45
C SER A 705 1.26 -1.59 28.40
N MET A 706 0.70 -1.44 27.19
CA MET A 706 -0.66 -0.93 26.96
C MET A 706 -0.87 0.44 27.65
N LYS A 707 0.01 1.40 27.33
CA LYS A 707 0.01 2.77 27.85
C LYS A 707 0.36 3.77 26.75
N PHE A 708 -0.25 4.95 26.82
CA PHE A 708 0.12 6.11 26.00
C PHE A 708 0.64 7.21 26.92
N LEU A 709 1.90 7.65 26.72
CA LEU A 709 2.47 8.85 27.36
C LEU A 709 2.23 10.07 26.47
N LYS A 710 1.65 11.14 27.01
CA LYS A 710 1.47 12.43 26.33
C LYS A 710 1.90 13.59 27.24
N VAL A 711 2.04 14.78 26.65
CA VAL A 711 2.40 16.02 27.37
C VAL A 711 1.37 17.11 27.06
N GLU A 712 0.94 17.84 28.10
CA GLU A 712 -0.14 18.83 27.99
C GLU A 712 0.36 20.28 28.08
N PHE A 713 -0.23 21.14 27.25
CA PHE A 713 0.04 22.59 27.20
C PHE A 713 -1.28 23.39 27.18
N PRO A 714 -1.94 23.59 28.34
CA PRO A 714 -3.18 24.36 28.43
C PRO A 714 -2.90 25.85 28.28
N VAL A 715 -3.13 26.41 27.08
CA VAL A 715 -2.88 27.83 26.76
C VAL A 715 -4.15 28.68 26.84
N ASP A 716 -4.01 29.96 27.21
CA ASP A 716 -5.11 30.95 27.27
C ASP A 716 -5.40 31.57 25.88
N VAL A 717 -5.52 30.73 24.85
CA VAL A 717 -5.84 31.14 23.47
C VAL A 717 -7.16 30.53 23.03
N ARG A 718 -8.01 31.33 22.37
CA ARG A 718 -9.37 30.92 22.00
C ARG A 718 -9.62 31.08 20.50
N ASN A 719 -9.21 30.08 19.73
CA ASN A 719 -9.57 29.93 18.32
C ASN A 719 -10.47 28.70 18.12
N THR A 720 -11.35 28.71 17.11
CA THR A 720 -12.20 27.57 16.73
C THR A 720 -11.48 26.55 15.86
N GLU A 721 -10.32 26.92 15.32
CA GLU A 721 -9.45 26.09 14.50
C GLU A 721 -8.02 26.11 15.06
N ALA A 722 -7.31 25.00 14.94
CA ALA A 722 -5.87 24.91 15.09
C ALA A 722 -5.23 24.55 13.73
N SER A 723 -4.03 25.04 13.50
CA SER A 723 -3.28 24.99 12.25
C SER A 723 -2.11 24.02 12.37
N TYR A 724 -2.14 22.91 11.64
CA TYR A 724 -1.12 21.85 11.74
C TYR A 724 -0.26 21.84 10.47
N GLU A 725 1.07 21.82 10.62
CA GLU A 725 1.95 21.61 9.46
C GLU A 725 1.72 20.22 8.86
N THR A 726 1.60 20.19 7.54
CA THR A 726 1.39 19.02 6.69
C THR A 726 2.24 19.18 5.43
N GLN A 727 2.19 18.21 4.52
CA GLN A 727 2.94 18.16 3.28
C GLN A 727 2.80 19.46 2.47
N TYR A 728 3.86 20.28 2.45
CA TYR A 728 3.94 21.58 1.76
C TYR A 728 2.85 22.61 2.13
N GLY A 729 2.34 22.57 3.36
CA GLY A 729 1.36 23.57 3.79
C GLY A 729 0.85 23.39 5.22
N VAL A 730 -0.33 23.95 5.47
CA VAL A 730 -0.98 23.97 6.77
C VAL A 730 -2.43 23.51 6.62
N VAL A 731 -2.81 22.45 7.34
CA VAL A 731 -4.21 21.99 7.42
C VAL A 731 -4.84 22.52 8.70
N ARG A 732 -6.05 23.08 8.58
CA ARG A 732 -6.82 23.51 9.76
C ARG A 732 -7.77 22.43 10.21
N ARG A 733 -7.81 22.18 11.52
CA ARG A 733 -8.73 21.24 12.18
C ARG A 733 -9.50 21.97 13.29
N PRO A 734 -10.76 21.60 13.56
CA PRO A 734 -11.56 22.24 14.61
C PRO A 734 -11.02 21.93 16.01
N THR A 735 -11.08 22.90 16.92
CA THR A 735 -10.73 22.75 18.35
C THR A 735 -11.91 22.30 19.21
N HIS A 736 -12.96 21.78 18.59
CA HIS A 736 -14.25 21.48 19.21
C HIS A 736 -14.86 20.17 18.70
N TYR A 737 -15.63 19.47 19.53
CA TYR A 737 -16.28 18.21 19.16
C TYR A 737 -17.78 18.38 18.86
N ASN A 738 -18.11 19.35 18.00
CA ASN A 738 -19.49 19.73 17.68
C ASN A 738 -20.21 18.73 16.77
N THR A 739 -19.48 18.02 15.91
CA THR A 739 -20.01 16.98 15.01
C THR A 739 -19.24 15.67 15.17
N THR A 740 -19.81 14.57 14.65
CA THR A 740 -19.12 13.27 14.57
C THR A 740 -17.83 13.34 13.76
N TRP A 741 -17.79 14.17 12.72
CA TRP A 741 -16.59 14.43 11.92
C TRP A 741 -15.50 15.10 12.74
N ASP A 742 -15.84 15.93 13.72
CA ASP A 742 -14.88 16.62 14.57
C ASP A 742 -14.38 15.70 15.69
N MET A 743 -15.28 14.91 16.29
CA MET A 743 -14.94 13.88 17.28
C MET A 743 -13.94 12.85 16.70
N ALA A 744 -14.08 12.51 15.41
CA ALA A 744 -13.14 11.64 14.70
C ALA A 744 -11.74 12.27 14.45
N LYS A 745 -11.48 13.49 14.94
CA LYS A 745 -10.18 14.19 14.86
C LYS A 745 -9.67 14.60 16.25
N PHE A 746 -9.94 13.77 17.27
CA PHE A 746 -9.40 13.95 18.63
C PHE A 746 -7.86 13.90 18.67
N GLU A 747 -7.24 13.25 17.68
CA GLU A 747 -5.80 13.17 17.46
C GLU A 747 -5.52 13.39 15.97
N VAL A 748 -4.41 14.07 15.65
CA VAL A 748 -4.13 14.60 14.30
C VAL A 748 -2.63 14.52 14.02
N CYS A 749 -2.25 13.88 12.91
CA CYS A 749 -0.86 13.87 12.42
C CYS A 749 -0.39 15.30 12.08
N CYS A 750 0.85 15.60 12.44
CA CYS A 750 1.47 16.91 12.36
C CYS A 750 2.98 16.75 12.11
N HIS A 751 3.57 17.58 11.24
CA HIS A 751 4.98 17.41 10.84
C HIS A 751 5.96 18.03 11.83
N LYS A 752 6.01 19.36 11.94
CA LYS A 752 6.94 20.06 12.86
C LYS A 752 6.25 21.00 13.85
N PHE A 753 5.09 21.56 13.51
CA PHE A 753 4.39 22.51 14.39
C PHE A 753 2.86 22.40 14.32
N ALA A 754 2.23 22.44 15.49
CA ALA A 754 0.81 22.74 15.66
C ALA A 754 0.69 24.16 16.23
N ASP A 755 0.01 25.03 15.49
CA ASP A 755 -0.20 26.44 15.82
C ASP A 755 -1.65 26.69 16.26
N LEU A 756 -1.81 27.43 17.36
CA LEU A 756 -3.08 27.92 17.86
C LEU A 756 -2.93 29.42 18.13
N SER A 757 -3.10 30.22 17.08
CA SER A 757 -2.72 31.64 17.08
C SER A 757 -3.85 32.65 16.87
N GLU A 758 -3.49 33.89 17.16
CA GLU A 758 -4.11 35.15 16.76
C GLU A 758 -3.03 35.91 15.92
N HIS A 759 -3.37 36.57 14.80
CA HIS A 759 -2.43 36.96 13.71
C HIS A 759 -1.16 37.79 14.08
N GLY A 760 0.06 37.41 13.59
CA GLY A 760 1.20 38.37 13.51
C GLY A 760 2.68 37.96 13.19
N TYR A 761 3.02 37.49 11.97
CA TYR A 761 4.26 37.75 11.15
C TYR A 761 5.74 37.53 11.68
N ALA A 762 6.62 36.87 10.88
CA ALA A 762 8.13 36.85 11.00
C ALA A 762 8.88 36.43 9.69
N THR A 763 10.22 36.64 9.54
CA THR A 763 11.11 36.20 8.40
C THR A 763 12.64 36.32 8.67
N PHE A 764 13.54 35.49 8.07
CA PHE A 764 15.02 35.68 8.02
C PHE A 764 15.67 35.68 6.59
N SER A 765 16.79 34.96 6.32
CA SER A 765 17.59 35.07 5.06
C SER A 765 18.68 33.98 4.80
N ASN A 766 18.90 33.58 3.53
CA ASN A 766 19.95 32.62 3.06
C ASN A 766 20.55 33.01 1.65
N PRO A 767 21.53 32.30 1.01
CA PRO A 767 22.34 32.82 -0.11
C PRO A 767 21.96 32.41 -1.55
N ILE A 768 21.18 31.34 -1.79
CA ILE A 768 20.18 31.40 -2.87
C ILE A 768 18.97 31.99 -2.17
N LYS A 769 18.63 33.22 -2.55
CA LYS A 769 17.78 34.04 -1.70
C LYS A 769 16.42 34.22 -2.33
N LEU A 770 15.42 33.59 -1.72
CA LEU A 770 14.03 33.89 -1.99
C LEU A 770 13.67 35.18 -1.23
N ILE A 771 13.23 36.21 -1.96
CA ILE A 771 12.90 37.53 -1.42
C ILE A 771 11.45 37.82 -1.76
N GLY A 772 10.56 37.97 -0.78
CA GLY A 772 9.16 38.26 -1.08
C GLY A 772 8.23 38.05 0.13
N ASN A 773 7.07 37.46 -0.14
CA ASN A 773 6.10 37.07 0.89
C ASN A 773 6.72 36.03 1.86
N PRO A 774 6.61 36.16 3.20
CA PRO A 774 7.02 35.14 4.18
C PRO A 774 6.54 33.71 3.91
N SER A 775 5.40 33.53 3.25
CA SER A 775 4.87 32.21 2.93
C SER A 775 5.61 31.49 1.79
N LEU A 776 6.51 32.17 1.06
CA LEU A 776 7.32 31.54 0.02
C LEU A 776 8.51 30.82 0.65
N ILE A 777 8.42 29.49 0.75
CA ILE A 777 9.47 28.62 1.28
C ILE A 777 10.27 28.01 0.13
N LEU A 778 11.59 28.16 0.16
CA LEU A 778 12.51 27.43 -0.70
C LEU A 778 12.82 26.09 -0.03
N ASP A 779 12.25 25.02 -0.59
CA ASP A 779 12.29 23.67 -0.04
C ASP A 779 13.57 22.92 -0.45
N THR A 780 13.74 22.66 -1.75
CA THR A 780 14.78 21.78 -2.28
C THR A 780 15.73 22.54 -3.20
N ILE A 781 17.04 22.22 -3.12
CA ILE A 781 18.09 22.67 -4.05
C ILE A 781 18.95 21.45 -4.44
N LYS A 782 18.76 20.91 -5.66
CA LYS A 782 19.48 19.72 -6.17
C LYS A 782 20.13 19.96 -7.54
N ARG A 783 20.96 19.02 -8.00
CA ARG A 783 21.36 18.92 -9.42
C ARG A 783 20.23 18.30 -10.24
N GLY A 784 20.12 18.68 -11.52
CA GLY A 784 19.18 18.02 -12.44
C GLY A 784 19.61 16.58 -12.71
N GLU A 785 18.66 15.64 -12.72
CA GLU A 785 19.00 14.20 -12.76
C GLU A 785 19.48 13.70 -14.13
N ASP A 786 19.07 14.37 -15.19
CA ASP A 786 19.39 14.00 -16.56
C ASP A 786 20.64 14.73 -17.13
N ASP A 787 21.22 15.67 -16.37
CA ASP A 787 22.48 16.36 -16.70
C ASP A 787 23.59 15.36 -17.07
N GLU A 788 24.40 15.67 -18.08
CA GLU A 788 25.33 14.70 -18.67
C GLU A 788 26.43 14.19 -17.71
N ASP A 789 26.81 14.98 -16.69
CA ASP A 789 27.75 14.62 -15.60
C ASP A 789 27.09 13.94 -14.38
N VAL A 790 25.76 13.87 -14.32
CA VAL A 790 24.97 13.28 -13.21
C VAL A 790 24.29 11.98 -13.63
N SER A 791 23.69 11.96 -14.84
CA SER A 791 22.84 10.86 -15.31
C SER A 791 23.55 9.50 -15.34
N ARG A 792 22.94 8.51 -14.66
CA ARG A 792 23.34 7.09 -14.67
C ARG A 792 23.15 6.41 -16.04
N GLY A 793 22.50 7.08 -17.00
CA GLY A 793 22.27 6.59 -18.37
C GLY A 793 20.94 5.85 -18.57
N GLU A 794 20.08 5.81 -17.54
CA GLU A 794 18.73 5.25 -17.62
C GLU A 794 17.70 6.27 -18.15
N LEU A 795 17.98 7.57 -17.96
CA LEU A 795 17.25 8.70 -18.56
C LEU A 795 17.99 9.26 -19.79
N PRO A 796 17.29 9.89 -20.78
CA PRO A 796 17.91 10.60 -21.89
C PRO A 796 18.83 11.74 -21.39
N LYS A 797 20.09 11.78 -21.81
CA LYS A 797 21.06 12.76 -21.27
C LYS A 797 20.86 14.19 -21.81
N ARG A 798 20.59 15.14 -20.92
CA ARG A 798 20.55 16.59 -21.19
C ARG A 798 21.97 17.18 -21.08
N LYS A 799 22.31 18.11 -21.97
CA LYS A 799 23.68 18.68 -22.04
C LYS A 799 23.86 19.91 -21.15
N GLY A 800 25.06 20.07 -20.60
CA GLY A 800 25.42 21.11 -19.65
C GLY A 800 25.19 20.69 -18.20
N LYS A 801 24.98 21.67 -17.33
CA LYS A 801 24.64 21.48 -15.91
C LYS A 801 23.41 22.31 -15.55
N SER A 802 22.61 21.78 -14.64
CA SER A 802 21.38 22.36 -14.14
C SER A 802 21.37 22.37 -12.60
N VAL A 803 20.72 23.37 -12.03
CA VAL A 803 20.27 23.38 -10.62
C VAL A 803 18.76 23.42 -10.61
N VAL A 804 18.14 22.55 -9.83
CA VAL A 804 16.69 22.48 -9.64
C VAL A 804 16.37 23.10 -8.28
N LEU A 805 15.43 24.04 -8.28
CA LEU A 805 14.88 24.70 -7.09
C LEU A 805 13.41 24.32 -6.95
N ARG A 806 12.96 23.95 -5.75
CA ARG A 806 11.54 23.72 -5.46
C ARG A 806 11.07 24.73 -4.43
N ILE A 807 10.01 25.46 -4.74
CA ILE A 807 9.47 26.57 -3.93
C ILE A 807 7.96 26.34 -3.75
N TYR A 808 7.43 26.58 -2.56
CA TYR A 808 6.00 26.47 -2.29
C TYR A 808 5.46 27.65 -1.49
N ASP A 809 4.15 27.88 -1.59
CA ASP A 809 3.41 28.78 -0.69
C ASP A 809 2.87 28.02 0.53
N SER A 810 3.38 28.31 1.72
CA SER A 810 3.08 27.56 2.94
C SER A 810 1.82 27.99 3.70
N LEU A 811 1.25 29.16 3.38
CA LEU A 811 0.18 29.80 4.16
C LEU A 811 -1.17 29.96 3.43
N GLY A 812 -1.28 29.51 2.17
CA GLY A 812 -2.51 29.54 1.39
C GLY A 812 -2.84 30.92 0.77
N GLY A 813 -1.82 31.65 0.31
CA GLY A 813 -1.96 32.97 -0.29
C GLY A 813 -1.41 33.06 -1.72
N THR A 814 -1.91 34.02 -2.51
CA THR A 814 -1.27 34.36 -3.79
C THR A 814 0.01 35.14 -3.49
N SER A 815 1.15 34.53 -3.79
CA SER A 815 2.43 34.91 -3.18
C SER A 815 3.47 35.28 -4.22
N LYS A 816 4.13 36.42 -4.00
CA LYS A 816 5.10 37.01 -4.93
C LYS A 816 6.46 37.15 -4.29
N GLY A 817 7.49 36.91 -5.09
CA GLY A 817 8.87 37.09 -4.69
C GLY A 817 9.83 36.99 -5.87
N THR A 818 11.11 37.08 -5.55
CA THR A 818 12.22 37.03 -6.49
C THR A 818 13.23 36.01 -6.00
N ILE A 819 13.67 35.10 -6.87
CA ILE A 819 14.83 34.25 -6.63
C ILE A 819 16.07 35.08 -7.03
N GLU A 820 16.89 35.46 -6.06
CA GLU A 820 18.19 36.10 -6.27
C GLU A 820 19.30 35.05 -6.17
N THR A 821 20.08 34.90 -7.24
CA THR A 821 21.16 33.90 -7.35
C THR A 821 22.47 34.52 -7.82
N THR A 822 23.59 34.01 -7.30
CA THR A 822 24.95 34.39 -7.68
C THR A 822 25.57 33.43 -8.71
N LEU A 823 24.80 32.45 -9.20
CA LEU A 823 25.22 31.51 -10.23
C LEU A 823 25.15 32.16 -11.63
N ASN A 824 26.06 31.79 -12.52
CA ASN A 824 26.06 32.22 -13.92
C ASN A 824 25.00 31.43 -14.72
N VAL A 825 23.73 31.76 -14.52
CA VAL A 825 22.59 31.10 -15.16
C VAL A 825 22.44 31.59 -16.61
N LYS A 826 22.43 30.66 -17.56
CA LYS A 826 22.18 30.92 -18.99
C LYS A 826 20.69 31.04 -19.33
N LYS A 827 19.86 30.20 -18.70
CA LYS A 827 18.41 30.09 -18.91
C LYS A 827 17.72 29.58 -17.65
N VAL A 828 16.44 29.92 -17.49
CA VAL A 828 15.56 29.43 -16.42
C VAL A 828 14.33 28.84 -17.06
N TYR A 829 13.87 27.70 -16.56
CA TYR A 829 12.59 27.10 -16.93
C TYR A 829 11.72 26.91 -15.68
N LYS A 830 10.42 27.16 -15.77
CA LYS A 830 9.46 26.47 -14.90
C LYS A 830 9.43 25.02 -15.35
N THR A 831 9.38 24.09 -14.41
CA THR A 831 9.25 22.67 -14.70
C THR A 831 8.13 22.06 -13.90
N ASN A 832 7.61 20.94 -14.39
CA ASN A 832 6.85 20.03 -13.55
C ASN A 832 7.75 19.44 -12.45
N ILE A 833 7.16 18.59 -11.61
CA ILE A 833 7.85 17.89 -10.50
C ILE A 833 8.95 16.91 -10.99
N LEU A 834 8.87 16.46 -12.24
CA LEU A 834 9.77 15.47 -12.88
C LEU A 834 10.93 16.12 -13.68
N GLU A 835 11.10 17.45 -13.58
CA GLU A 835 12.17 18.22 -14.24
C GLU A 835 11.99 18.36 -15.79
N ASP A 836 10.79 18.12 -16.31
CA ASP A 836 10.41 18.45 -17.69
C ASP A 836 10.24 19.98 -17.86
N ASP A 837 10.80 20.56 -18.92
CA ASP A 837 10.73 22.01 -19.17
C ASP A 837 9.34 22.43 -19.68
N GLU A 838 8.69 23.36 -18.98
CA GLU A 838 7.41 23.98 -19.36
C GLU A 838 7.64 25.36 -20.01
N ASP A 839 7.64 26.42 -19.21
CA ASP A 839 7.82 27.82 -19.63
C ASP A 839 9.27 28.29 -19.42
N GLU A 840 9.87 28.95 -20.43
CA GLU A 840 11.16 29.64 -20.24
C GLU A 840 10.96 31.01 -19.57
N ILE A 841 11.57 31.20 -18.39
CA ILE A 841 11.43 32.41 -17.57
C ILE A 841 12.59 33.38 -17.85
N SER A 842 12.26 34.66 -18.00
CA SER A 842 13.26 35.73 -18.11
C SER A 842 14.05 35.91 -16.82
N ILE A 843 15.38 35.87 -16.92
CA ILE A 843 16.31 36.25 -15.85
C ILE A 843 17.00 37.57 -16.18
N SER A 844 17.18 38.44 -15.18
CA SER A 844 17.88 39.72 -15.29
C SER A 844 18.73 39.98 -14.05
N ASP A 845 20.00 40.36 -14.20
CA ASP A 845 20.92 40.66 -13.09
C ASP A 845 20.96 39.60 -11.96
N GLY A 846 20.83 38.32 -12.32
CA GLY A 846 20.79 37.20 -11.38
C GLY A 846 19.44 37.02 -10.65
N LYS A 847 18.37 37.65 -11.14
CA LYS A 847 17.05 37.69 -10.51
C LYS A 847 15.96 37.12 -11.40
N ILE A 848 15.07 36.34 -10.78
CA ILE A 848 13.95 35.64 -11.40
C ILE A 848 12.70 35.98 -10.58
N ASP A 849 11.80 36.81 -11.11
CA ASP A 849 10.55 37.14 -10.44
C ASP A 849 9.53 35.99 -10.61
N ILE A 850 8.92 35.59 -9.50
CA ILE A 850 7.96 34.48 -9.43
C ILE A 850 6.64 34.90 -8.78
N THR A 851 5.56 34.22 -9.15
CA THR A 851 4.25 34.34 -8.50
C THR A 851 3.65 32.95 -8.40
N LEU A 852 3.30 32.53 -7.19
CA LEU A 852 2.65 31.27 -6.88
C LEU A 852 1.18 31.51 -6.50
N ARG A 853 0.29 30.58 -6.88
CA ARG A 853 -1.09 30.50 -6.35
C ARG A 853 -1.07 30.00 -4.89
N PRO A 854 -2.16 30.16 -4.13
CA PRO A 854 -2.32 29.55 -2.81
C PRO A 854 -1.94 28.07 -2.81
N PHE A 855 -1.02 27.68 -1.91
CA PHE A 855 -0.47 26.30 -1.83
C PHE A 855 0.11 25.71 -3.14
N GLU A 856 0.50 26.54 -4.13
CA GLU A 856 1.21 26.04 -5.31
C GLU A 856 2.63 25.60 -4.94
N VAL A 857 3.03 24.41 -5.39
CA VAL A 857 4.42 23.95 -5.43
C VAL A 857 4.95 24.17 -6.84
N ALA A 858 5.97 25.01 -6.99
CA ALA A 858 6.60 25.33 -8.27
C ALA A 858 8.06 24.83 -8.28
N THR A 859 8.44 24.12 -9.35
CA THR A 859 9.83 23.70 -9.59
C THR A 859 10.43 24.60 -10.69
N PHE A 860 11.70 24.98 -10.52
CA PHE A 860 12.43 25.85 -11.44
C PHE A 860 13.80 25.26 -11.75
N ARG A 861 14.15 25.12 -13.03
CA ARG A 861 15.45 24.59 -13.48
C ARG A 861 16.32 25.71 -14.05
N LEU A 862 17.44 25.96 -13.38
CA LEU A 862 18.44 26.97 -13.71
C LEU A 862 19.59 26.30 -14.48
N GLN A 863 19.69 26.55 -15.78
CA GLN A 863 20.77 26.02 -16.62
C GLN A 863 22.03 26.90 -16.50
N LEU A 864 23.19 26.28 -16.24
CA LEU A 864 24.48 26.94 -16.00
C LEU A 864 25.39 27.00 -17.25
#